data_AF-A0A835EQF0-F1
#
_entry.id   AF-A0A835EQF0-F1
#
_cell.length_a   1.000
_cell.length_b   1.000
_cell.length_c   1.000
_cell.angle_alpha   90.00
_cell.angle_beta   90.00
_cell.angle_gamma   90.00
#
_symmetry.space_group_name_H-M   'P 1'
#
loop_
_entity.id
_entity.type
_entity.pdbx_description
1 polymer ?
#
loop_
_entity_poly.entity_id
_entity_poly.type
_entity_poly.pdbx_seq_one_letter_code
_entity_poly.pdbx_strand_id
1 'polypeptide(L)'
;MAAAHGGGGLQGPLLGETTGTASPQQRRSRRSKPWAALSIAAALLVVAGVLFFLSSGDAAAGAGRGSEGEAVVVGERRRGRSPHEVESEVGAAAADDARCSEVGAAALRAGGHAVDAAVAAALCLGVVHPMSSGLGGGAFVVVRDGASGEAVAFDARETAPAAATPDMYAADPSKKYKGALAMGIPGELAGLHAAWSRYGRLPWRDLVAPAIRLARDGYEIVAYVARALKSSEADVLADPGLRAVFAPAGRVLAAGETCRNPALAAALELIADEGSAALYGGAVGAALVRDVTAAGGIVTVEDLRNYRVEVSDAMRVDSMGFTFLGMPPPSSGTVGMAMILNVLGGYKSLEFLKGFLGIHRLIEAIKHMLATRMDLGDPDFVNVTGDVAEMLSLPFADRIRGRIVDNTTFPAGYYFPKWRQLDDHGTSHLCVVDGDRNVVAMTTTVNYYFGAKVLSPSTGIVLNNEMDDFSVPAKRTPDHLPPAPANFIAPGKRPLSSMTPLIILKDGQLAGVVGGSGGTNIIATVTQVFLNHFVVGMDPLAAVQQPRVYHKLIPNVVTYEDETVADGEVIALSAEAKEFLEQRGHWLVSTASGAVCQFIVHEVAEPAAAGGGVVRGMLTAVSDPRKDGRPAGL
;
A
#
# COMPACT_ATOMS: atom_id res chain seq x y z
N MET A 1 -4.81 -38.83 56.51
CA MET A 1 -3.97 -38.71 57.72
C MET A 1 -3.99 -37.26 58.14
N ALA A 2 -4.32 -37.01 59.40
CA ALA A 2 -4.85 -35.76 59.93
C ALA A 2 -3.79 -34.86 60.61
N ALA A 3 -4.27 -33.67 60.98
CA ALA A 3 -3.76 -32.67 61.94
C ALA A 3 -2.67 -31.69 61.42
N ALA A 4 -2.81 -30.35 61.42
CA ALA A 4 -3.46 -29.32 62.26
C ALA A 4 -2.57 -28.72 63.39
N HIS A 5 -2.70 -27.38 63.50
CA HIS A 5 -2.23 -26.42 64.54
C HIS A 5 -0.78 -25.92 64.40
N GLY A 6 -0.42 -24.65 64.63
CA GLY A 6 -1.04 -23.42 65.16
C GLY A 6 0.11 -22.38 65.27
N GLY A 7 -0.03 -21.09 64.94
CA GLY A 7 -0.58 -20.04 65.80
C GLY A 7 0.53 -19.32 66.61
N GLY A 8 0.66 -17.99 66.45
CA GLY A 8 1.40 -17.13 67.40
C GLY A 8 2.23 -16.01 66.76
N GLY A 9 1.86 -14.76 67.01
CA GLY A 9 2.58 -13.57 66.56
C GLY A 9 3.26 -12.79 67.69
N LEU A 10 3.76 -11.61 67.28
CA LEU A 10 4.15 -10.40 68.02
C LEU A 10 5.64 -10.15 68.33
N GLN A 11 6.05 -8.97 67.81
CA GLN A 11 6.92 -7.93 68.38
C GLN A 11 8.45 -8.15 68.42
N GLY A 12 9.17 -7.16 67.86
CA GLY A 12 10.63 -6.97 67.97
C GLY A 12 11.08 -6.57 69.38
N PRO A 13 12.38 -6.31 69.60
CA PRO A 13 12.95 -5.01 69.22
C PRO A 13 14.45 -4.97 68.80
N LEU A 14 14.78 -3.93 68.03
CA LEU A 14 15.94 -3.01 68.07
C LEU A 14 17.35 -3.41 68.61
N LEU A 15 18.35 -3.08 67.74
CA LEU A 15 19.68 -2.43 67.96
C LEU A 15 21.00 -3.23 67.90
N GLY A 16 21.93 -2.71 67.09
CA GLY A 16 23.40 -2.92 67.11
C GLY A 16 24.02 -3.32 65.76
N GLU A 17 24.18 -2.40 64.79
CA GLU A 17 25.46 -1.80 64.33
C GLU A 17 26.50 -2.80 63.76
N THR A 18 26.98 -2.71 62.51
CA THR A 18 27.92 -1.68 62.03
C THR A 18 28.16 -1.75 60.50
N THR A 19 28.30 -0.56 59.87
CA THR A 19 29.16 -0.15 58.71
C THR A 19 29.00 -0.87 57.37
N GLY A 20 28.89 -0.25 56.18
CA GLY A 20 29.07 1.09 55.60
C GLY A 20 29.06 0.82 54.06
N THR A 21 28.66 1.67 53.12
CA THR A 21 28.86 3.11 52.93
C THR A 21 27.87 3.60 51.86
N ALA A 22 27.45 4.86 51.97
CA ALA A 22 26.41 5.52 51.17
C ALA A 22 26.98 6.60 50.24
N SER A 23 26.16 6.97 49.24
CA SER A 23 26.24 8.18 48.41
C SER A 23 26.38 9.50 49.20
N PRO A 24 26.65 10.61 48.51
CA PRO A 24 26.01 11.86 48.93
C PRO A 24 25.44 12.74 47.79
N GLN A 25 24.30 13.37 48.10
CA GLN A 25 23.78 14.59 47.48
C GLN A 25 24.64 15.82 47.84
N GLN A 26 24.67 16.84 46.97
CA GLN A 26 24.87 18.25 47.34
C GLN A 26 23.98 19.13 46.45
N ARG A 27 23.00 19.87 46.99
CA ARG A 27 22.99 21.17 47.70
C ARG A 27 22.90 22.39 46.80
N ARG A 28 21.79 23.13 46.98
CA ARG A 28 21.57 24.54 46.55
C ARG A 28 22.54 25.49 47.26
N SER A 29 22.96 26.57 46.57
CA SER A 29 23.35 27.83 47.21
C SER A 29 22.76 29.03 46.44
N ARG A 30 22.42 30.07 47.21
CA ARG A 30 21.85 31.38 46.83
C ARG A 30 22.85 32.45 47.28
N ARG A 31 23.02 33.51 46.46
CA ARG A 31 23.35 34.94 46.75
C ARG A 31 24.08 35.50 45.50
N SER A 32 23.89 36.72 44.98
CA SER A 32 23.38 38.00 45.50
C SER A 32 22.98 38.94 44.33
N LYS A 33 21.98 39.83 44.55
CA LYS A 33 21.61 41.03 43.75
C LYS A 33 22.60 42.20 44.05
N PRO A 34 22.51 43.47 43.53
CA PRO A 34 21.47 44.16 42.69
C PRO A 34 22.01 45.10 41.55
N TRP A 35 21.12 45.77 40.80
CA TRP A 35 20.94 47.25 40.65
C TRP A 35 20.05 47.57 39.44
N ALA A 36 19.27 48.64 39.55
CA ALA A 36 18.24 49.09 38.63
C ALA A 36 18.61 50.43 37.96
N ALA A 37 18.17 50.58 36.70
CA ALA A 37 17.71 51.78 35.98
C ALA A 37 18.61 53.03 35.79
N LEU A 38 18.55 53.55 34.54
CA LEU A 38 18.73 54.92 33.97
C LEU A 38 19.61 54.83 32.69
N SER A 39 19.43 55.51 31.55
CA SER A 39 18.38 56.36 30.94
C SER A 39 18.84 56.71 29.50
N ILE A 40 17.90 56.83 28.56
CA ILE A 40 17.73 57.91 27.54
C ILE A 40 18.82 58.20 26.47
N ALA A 41 18.41 57.98 25.21
CA ALA A 41 18.54 58.78 23.96
C ALA A 41 19.89 59.23 23.34
N ALA A 42 20.00 58.97 22.03
CA ALA A 42 20.43 59.85 20.91
C ALA A 42 20.83 58.96 19.70
N ALA A 43 20.63 59.24 18.40
CA ALA A 43 19.99 60.26 17.57
C ALA A 43 20.06 59.69 16.11
N LEU A 44 18.99 59.68 15.30
CA LEU A 44 18.63 60.61 14.19
C LEU A 44 19.61 60.79 13.01
N LEU A 45 19.01 60.80 11.80
CA LEU A 45 19.46 61.15 10.42
C LEU A 45 19.90 59.95 9.56
N VAL A 46 19.22 59.62 8.44
CA VAL A 46 19.03 60.47 7.25
C VAL A 46 17.63 60.38 6.63
N VAL A 47 17.13 61.56 6.28
CA VAL A 47 16.00 61.93 5.41
C VAL A 47 16.45 61.92 3.94
N ALA A 48 15.63 61.41 3.01
CA ALA A 48 15.21 62.12 1.77
C ALA A 48 14.60 61.15 0.73
N GLY A 49 13.36 61.43 0.33
CA GLY A 49 12.63 60.73 -0.75
C GLY A 49 11.15 61.13 -0.73
N VAL A 50 10.89 62.43 -0.85
CA VAL A 50 9.59 63.09 -0.68
C VAL A 50 8.72 62.99 -1.94
N LEU A 51 7.43 62.82 -1.69
CA LEU A 51 6.26 63.00 -2.56
C LEU A 51 6.32 64.21 -3.52
N PHE A 52 5.99 63.95 -4.78
CA PHE A 52 5.51 64.90 -5.81
C PHE A 52 4.79 63.98 -6.83
N PHE A 53 3.51 64.06 -7.19
CA PHE A 53 2.60 65.18 -7.44
C PHE A 53 1.14 64.70 -7.25
N LEU A 54 0.29 65.54 -6.68
CA LEU A 54 -1.17 65.55 -6.87
C LEU A 54 -1.60 67.00 -7.15
N SER A 55 -1.94 67.29 -8.41
CA SER A 55 -2.93 68.25 -8.95
C SER A 55 -2.68 68.29 -10.47
N SER A 56 -3.62 68.30 -11.41
CA SER A 56 -4.96 68.88 -11.44
C SER A 56 -5.68 68.41 -12.72
N GLY A 57 -7.02 68.48 -12.72
CA GLY A 57 -7.90 68.51 -13.92
C GLY A 57 -8.48 67.15 -14.32
N ASP A 58 -9.77 66.95 -14.54
CA ASP A 58 -10.93 67.85 -14.57
C ASP A 58 -12.20 67.01 -14.35
N ALA A 59 -13.25 67.67 -13.85
CA ALA A 59 -14.61 67.16 -13.82
C ALA A 59 -15.34 67.49 -15.12
N ALA A 60 -16.05 66.53 -15.72
CA ALA A 60 -17.31 66.80 -16.45
C ALA A 60 -18.14 65.53 -16.69
N ALA A 61 -19.44 65.71 -16.48
CA ALA A 61 -20.57 64.80 -16.55
C ALA A 61 -20.73 63.94 -17.83
N GLY A 62 -21.34 62.77 -17.63
CA GLY A 62 -21.99 61.98 -18.69
C GLY A 62 -22.83 60.85 -18.10
N ALA A 63 -24.14 61.07 -17.99
CA ALA A 63 -25.11 60.08 -17.54
C ALA A 63 -25.36 59.00 -18.61
N GLY A 64 -25.54 57.74 -18.20
CA GLY A 64 -25.95 56.66 -19.11
C GLY A 64 -26.20 55.34 -18.38
N ARG A 65 -27.42 54.81 -18.54
CA ARG A 65 -27.98 53.62 -17.88
C ARG A 65 -27.42 52.30 -18.45
N GLY A 66 -27.31 51.29 -17.58
CA GLY A 66 -27.78 49.91 -17.77
C GLY A 66 -27.15 49.03 -18.85
N SER A 67 -26.68 47.84 -18.44
CA SER A 67 -26.89 46.51 -19.07
C SER A 67 -25.67 45.59 -18.89
N GLU A 68 -25.97 44.40 -18.36
CA GLU A 68 -25.38 43.09 -18.67
C GLU A 68 -23.85 42.93 -18.65
N GLY A 69 -23.37 42.28 -17.60
CA GLY A 69 -22.00 41.76 -17.52
C GLY A 69 -21.79 40.63 -18.52
N GLU A 70 -21.00 40.94 -19.53
CA GLU A 70 -20.46 40.02 -20.53
C GLU A 70 -19.55 39.00 -19.81
N ALA A 71 -19.89 37.71 -19.95
CA ALA A 71 -19.07 36.63 -19.47
C ALA A 71 -17.75 36.61 -20.26
N VAL A 72 -16.63 36.76 -19.55
CA VAL A 72 -15.30 36.54 -20.11
C VAL A 72 -15.17 35.06 -20.42
N VAL A 73 -15.42 34.70 -21.69
CA VAL A 73 -15.05 33.40 -22.25
C VAL A 73 -13.53 33.37 -22.33
N VAL A 74 -12.91 32.81 -21.29
CA VAL A 74 -11.50 32.42 -21.33
C VAL A 74 -11.42 31.24 -22.29
N GLY A 75 -10.86 31.49 -23.48
CA GLY A 75 -10.67 30.49 -24.51
C GLY A 75 -9.97 29.24 -23.99
N GLU A 76 -10.57 28.09 -24.26
CA GLU A 76 -9.97 26.77 -24.09
C GLU A 76 -8.67 26.70 -24.89
N ARG A 77 -7.54 26.86 -24.20
CA ARG A 77 -6.35 26.12 -24.60
C ARG A 77 -6.69 24.66 -24.34
N ARG A 78 -6.72 23.82 -25.38
CA ARG A 78 -6.56 22.37 -25.22
C ARG A 78 -5.30 22.14 -24.37
N ARG A 79 -5.46 21.98 -23.06
CA ARG A 79 -4.41 21.46 -22.18
C ARG A 79 -4.12 20.06 -22.73
N GLY A 80 -2.86 19.76 -23.02
CA GLY A 80 -2.48 18.37 -23.28
C GLY A 80 -2.95 17.51 -22.11
N ARG A 81 -3.49 16.32 -22.39
CA ARG A 81 -3.87 15.37 -21.33
C ARG A 81 -2.64 15.06 -20.46
N SER A 82 -2.88 14.85 -19.18
CA SER A 82 -1.84 14.50 -18.21
C SER A 82 -1.10 13.23 -18.66
N PRO A 83 0.23 13.12 -18.48
CA PRO A 83 0.96 11.87 -18.77
C PRO A 83 0.57 10.71 -17.85
N HIS A 84 -0.23 10.98 -16.80
CA HIS A 84 -0.74 10.02 -15.83
C HIS A 84 -2.10 9.45 -16.20
N GLU A 85 -2.65 9.82 -17.36
CA GLU A 85 -3.94 9.33 -17.86
C GLU A 85 -3.85 9.02 -19.36
N VAL A 86 -4.46 7.92 -19.79
CA VAL A 86 -4.59 7.55 -21.20
C VAL A 86 -5.98 6.97 -21.46
N GLU A 87 -6.54 7.32 -22.60
CA GLU A 87 -7.78 6.75 -23.11
C GLU A 87 -7.49 5.72 -24.19
N SER A 88 -8.26 4.63 -24.20
CA SER A 88 -8.14 3.56 -25.18
C SER A 88 -9.49 2.87 -25.40
N GLU A 89 -9.90 2.69 -26.65
CA GLU A 89 -11.10 1.93 -26.98
C GLU A 89 -10.83 0.41 -27.04
N VAL A 90 -9.56 0.02 -27.17
CA VAL A 90 -9.17 -1.38 -27.37
C VAL A 90 -8.78 -2.02 -26.05
N GLY A 91 -7.70 -1.58 -25.41
CA GLY A 91 -7.21 -2.13 -24.15
C GLY A 91 -6.21 -1.20 -23.49
N ALA A 92 -5.96 -1.39 -22.21
CA ALA A 92 -5.06 -0.54 -21.45
C ALA A 92 -4.37 -1.31 -20.32
N ALA A 93 -3.17 -0.85 -19.97
CA ALA A 93 -2.41 -1.29 -18.81
C ALA A 93 -2.03 -0.09 -17.96
N ALA A 94 -2.23 -0.20 -16.65
CA ALA A 94 -1.80 0.81 -15.67
C ALA A 94 -0.95 0.12 -14.61
N ALA A 95 0.32 0.49 -14.53
CA ALA A 95 1.29 -0.04 -13.57
C ALA A 95 2.04 1.10 -12.88
N ASP A 96 2.69 0.77 -11.77
CA ASP A 96 3.50 1.72 -10.99
C ASP A 96 4.69 2.32 -11.75
N ASP A 97 5.06 1.79 -12.92
CA ASP A 97 6.17 2.25 -13.76
C ASP A 97 5.75 2.33 -15.22
N ALA A 98 6.04 3.46 -15.87
CA ALA A 98 5.69 3.71 -17.27
C ALA A 98 6.21 2.64 -18.24
N ARG A 99 7.43 2.12 -18.01
CA ARG A 99 8.03 1.08 -18.86
C ARG A 99 7.26 -0.23 -18.73
N CYS A 100 6.78 -0.55 -17.53
CA CYS A 100 6.05 -1.79 -17.30
C CYS A 100 4.61 -1.72 -17.78
N SER A 101 3.96 -0.55 -17.72
CA SER A 101 2.72 -0.29 -18.45
C SER A 101 2.90 -0.50 -19.95
N GLU A 102 3.97 0.03 -20.53
CA GLU A 102 4.27 -0.13 -21.97
C GLU A 102 4.59 -1.59 -22.34
N VAL A 103 5.30 -2.34 -21.47
CA VAL A 103 5.51 -3.79 -21.66
C VAL A 103 4.17 -4.54 -21.67
N GLY A 104 3.24 -4.19 -20.77
CA GLY A 104 1.90 -4.76 -20.75
C GLY A 104 1.11 -4.41 -22.03
N ALA A 105 1.10 -3.15 -22.43
CA ALA A 105 0.42 -2.71 -23.66
C ALA A 105 1.03 -3.33 -24.93
N ALA A 106 2.34 -3.57 -24.96
CA ALA A 106 3.02 -4.27 -26.04
C ALA A 106 2.58 -5.74 -26.14
N ALA A 107 2.37 -6.43 -25.01
CA ALA A 107 1.81 -7.78 -25.01
C ALA A 107 0.35 -7.80 -25.52
N LEU A 108 -0.46 -6.80 -25.15
CA LEU A 108 -1.81 -6.68 -25.71
C LEU A 108 -1.77 -6.42 -27.23
N ARG A 109 -0.87 -5.54 -27.71
CA ARG A 109 -0.66 -5.27 -29.15
C ARG A 109 -0.26 -6.53 -29.93
N ALA A 110 0.45 -7.45 -29.29
CA ALA A 110 0.82 -8.73 -29.87
C ALA A 110 -0.34 -9.75 -29.91
N GLY A 111 -1.56 -9.37 -29.50
CA GLY A 111 -2.73 -10.24 -29.45
C GLY A 111 -2.86 -11.04 -28.14
N GLY A 112 -2.10 -10.67 -27.11
CA GLY A 112 -2.16 -11.30 -25.80
C GLY A 112 -3.47 -11.04 -25.05
N HIS A 113 -3.78 -11.96 -24.14
CA HIS A 113 -4.81 -11.81 -23.12
C HIS A 113 -4.37 -10.79 -22.05
N ALA A 114 -5.33 -10.24 -21.30
CA ALA A 114 -5.02 -9.39 -20.15
C ALA A 114 -4.03 -10.02 -19.15
N VAL A 115 -4.04 -11.35 -19.03
CA VAL A 115 -3.08 -12.12 -18.21
C VAL A 115 -1.67 -12.13 -18.81
N ASP A 116 -1.50 -12.23 -20.13
CA ASP A 116 -0.18 -12.15 -20.77
C ASP A 116 0.47 -10.80 -20.47
N ALA A 117 -0.31 -9.73 -20.64
CA ALA A 117 0.12 -8.38 -20.33
C ALA A 117 0.43 -8.16 -18.86
N ALA A 118 -0.40 -8.70 -17.95
CA ALA A 118 -0.14 -8.64 -16.51
C ALA A 118 1.14 -9.37 -16.11
N VAL A 119 1.40 -10.56 -16.68
CA VAL A 119 2.62 -11.34 -16.43
C VAL A 119 3.87 -10.58 -16.90
N ALA A 120 3.86 -10.06 -18.12
CA ALA A 120 4.99 -9.30 -18.66
C ALA A 120 5.25 -8.01 -17.85
N ALA A 121 4.19 -7.30 -17.46
CA ALA A 121 4.28 -6.10 -16.63
C ALA A 121 4.79 -6.42 -15.21
N ALA A 122 4.33 -7.50 -14.58
CA ALA A 122 4.78 -7.92 -13.25
C ALA A 122 6.27 -8.30 -13.23
N LEU A 123 6.73 -9.07 -14.23
CA LEU A 123 8.15 -9.42 -14.35
C LEU A 123 9.02 -8.17 -14.61
N CYS A 124 8.52 -7.21 -15.39
CA CYS A 124 9.16 -5.90 -15.54
C CYS A 124 9.27 -5.17 -14.21
N LEU A 125 8.17 -5.09 -13.42
CA LEU A 125 8.15 -4.44 -12.11
C LEU A 125 9.13 -5.11 -11.13
N GLY A 126 9.24 -6.43 -11.14
CA GLY A 126 10.22 -7.17 -10.34
C GLY A 126 11.68 -6.82 -10.64
N VAL A 127 11.98 -6.29 -11.85
CA VAL A 127 13.32 -5.84 -12.23
C VAL A 127 13.54 -4.37 -11.90
N VAL A 128 12.58 -3.50 -12.22
CA VAL A 128 12.76 -2.04 -12.10
C VAL A 128 12.36 -1.48 -10.74
N HIS A 129 11.42 -2.14 -10.06
CA HIS A 129 10.96 -1.85 -8.69
C HIS A 129 11.24 -3.02 -7.72
N PRO A 130 12.49 -3.52 -7.63
CA PRO A 130 12.84 -4.69 -6.81
C PRO A 130 12.74 -4.42 -5.29
N MET A 131 12.58 -3.15 -4.90
CA MET A 131 12.26 -2.79 -3.52
C MET A 131 10.81 -3.11 -3.16
N SER A 132 9.91 -3.22 -4.14
CA SER A 132 8.47 -3.32 -3.92
C SER A 132 7.90 -4.69 -4.23
N SER A 133 8.43 -5.40 -5.23
CA SER A 133 7.86 -6.65 -5.74
C SER A 133 8.91 -7.48 -6.48
N GLY A 134 8.59 -8.73 -6.81
CA GLY A 134 9.39 -9.57 -7.70
C GLY A 134 9.41 -11.04 -7.28
N LEU A 135 10.22 -11.82 -7.99
CA LEU A 135 10.31 -13.29 -7.89
C LEU A 135 10.58 -13.85 -6.48
N GLY A 136 11.10 -13.02 -5.56
CA GLY A 136 11.36 -13.40 -4.18
C GLY A 136 10.22 -13.10 -3.22
N GLY A 137 9.08 -12.62 -3.72
CA GLY A 137 7.88 -12.34 -2.93
C GLY A 137 6.65 -13.10 -3.44
N GLY A 138 5.48 -12.49 -3.25
CA GLY A 138 4.17 -13.09 -3.52
C GLY A 138 3.20 -12.11 -4.17
N ALA A 139 2.06 -12.64 -4.59
CA ALA A 139 1.05 -11.85 -5.28
C ALA A 139 -0.37 -12.33 -5.03
N PHE A 140 -1.31 -11.43 -5.25
CA PHE A 140 -2.71 -11.75 -5.46
C PHE A 140 -3.12 -11.31 -6.87
N VAL A 141 -3.71 -12.24 -7.63
CA VAL A 141 -4.18 -11.99 -9.00
C VAL A 141 -5.67 -12.30 -9.07
N VAL A 142 -6.48 -11.32 -9.44
CA VAL A 142 -7.90 -11.50 -9.73
C VAL A 142 -8.09 -11.34 -11.23
N VAL A 143 -8.61 -12.38 -11.87
CA VAL A 143 -8.88 -12.40 -13.31
C VAL A 143 -10.39 -12.49 -13.51
N ARG A 144 -10.97 -11.62 -14.33
CA ARG A 144 -12.35 -11.76 -14.82
C ARG A 144 -12.34 -11.99 -16.32
N ASP A 145 -13.03 -13.04 -16.75
CA ASP A 145 -13.29 -13.29 -18.16
C ASP A 145 -14.35 -12.31 -18.67
N GLY A 146 -14.07 -11.65 -19.79
CA GLY A 146 -14.95 -10.63 -20.37
C GLY A 146 -16.26 -11.21 -20.87
N ALA A 147 -16.22 -12.42 -21.44
CA ALA A 147 -17.33 -13.06 -22.13
C ALA A 147 -18.27 -13.82 -21.18
N SER A 148 -17.71 -14.64 -20.28
CA SER A 148 -18.49 -15.43 -19.31
C SER A 148 -18.82 -14.63 -18.04
N GLY A 149 -18.02 -13.62 -17.71
CA GLY A 149 -18.10 -12.92 -16.43
C GLY A 149 -17.60 -13.71 -15.23
N GLU A 150 -17.07 -14.93 -15.45
CA GLU A 150 -16.40 -15.73 -14.41
C GLU A 150 -15.20 -14.96 -13.86
N ALA A 151 -15.00 -15.00 -12.55
CA ALA A 151 -13.89 -14.34 -11.89
C ALA A 151 -13.16 -15.30 -10.95
N VAL A 152 -11.84 -15.38 -11.12
CA VAL A 152 -10.96 -16.33 -10.43
C VAL A 152 -9.90 -15.55 -9.66
N ALA A 153 -9.67 -15.97 -8.43
CA ALA A 153 -8.61 -15.49 -7.56
C ALA A 153 -7.46 -16.51 -7.52
N PHE A 154 -6.24 -16.03 -7.76
CA PHE A 154 -5.00 -16.77 -7.58
C PHE A 154 -4.29 -16.19 -6.37
N ASP A 155 -4.30 -16.95 -5.27
CA ASP A 155 -3.52 -16.67 -4.08
C ASP A 155 -2.11 -17.24 -4.24
N ALA A 156 -1.20 -16.34 -4.61
CA ALA A 156 0.23 -16.59 -4.69
C ALA A 156 0.98 -15.90 -3.54
N ARG A 157 0.34 -15.78 -2.37
CA ARG A 157 0.95 -15.29 -1.13
C ARG A 157 2.00 -16.27 -0.62
N GLU A 158 3.02 -15.73 0.01
CA GLU A 158 4.07 -16.51 0.63
C GLU A 158 3.52 -17.39 1.75
N THR A 159 4.14 -18.55 1.94
CA THR A 159 3.84 -19.44 3.07
C THR A 159 4.99 -19.45 4.07
N ALA A 160 4.69 -19.72 5.33
CA ALA A 160 5.72 -19.95 6.34
C ALA A 160 6.50 -21.24 6.00
N PRO A 161 7.85 -21.22 6.08
CA PRO A 161 8.66 -22.42 5.87
C PRO A 161 8.26 -23.56 6.81
N ALA A 162 8.50 -24.82 6.44
CA ALA A 162 8.12 -25.99 7.25
C ALA A 162 8.74 -25.98 8.66
N ALA A 163 9.92 -25.36 8.81
CA ALA A 163 10.63 -25.23 10.07
C ALA A 163 10.18 -24.02 10.93
N ALA A 164 9.21 -23.21 10.47
CA ALA A 164 8.73 -22.05 11.21
C ALA A 164 7.98 -22.45 12.49
N THR A 165 8.20 -21.72 13.58
CA THR A 165 7.47 -21.94 14.86
C THR A 165 6.83 -20.64 15.35
N PRO A 166 5.76 -20.72 16.15
CA PRO A 166 5.10 -19.52 16.71
C PRO A 166 6.05 -18.56 17.46
N ASP A 167 7.12 -19.10 18.05
CA ASP A 167 8.05 -18.40 18.94
C ASP A 167 9.46 -18.21 18.34
N MET A 168 9.68 -18.49 17.05
CA MET A 168 11.00 -18.41 16.40
C MET A 168 11.69 -17.03 16.50
N TYR A 169 10.92 -15.96 16.76
CA TYR A 169 11.42 -14.59 16.95
C TYR A 169 11.50 -14.14 18.42
N ALA A 170 11.22 -15.01 19.39
CA ALA A 170 11.17 -14.63 20.80
C ALA A 170 12.53 -14.13 21.34
N ALA A 171 13.63 -14.69 20.84
CA ALA A 171 14.98 -14.29 21.23
C ALA A 171 15.40 -12.93 20.62
N ASP A 172 14.92 -12.64 19.40
CA ASP A 172 15.24 -11.41 18.68
C ASP A 172 14.08 -11.03 17.73
N PRO A 173 13.16 -10.14 18.19
CA PRO A 173 12.04 -9.69 17.39
C PRO A 173 12.45 -8.97 16.10
N SER A 174 13.67 -8.43 16.01
CA SER A 174 14.13 -7.70 14.82
C SER A 174 14.28 -8.63 13.59
N LYS A 175 14.54 -9.92 13.83
CA LYS A 175 14.69 -10.94 12.77
C LYS A 175 13.42 -11.27 12.01
N LYS A 176 12.27 -10.82 12.52
CA LYS A 176 11.00 -10.87 11.82
C LYS A 176 10.94 -9.88 10.66
N TYR A 177 11.64 -8.75 10.78
CA TYR A 177 11.63 -7.65 9.82
C TYR A 177 12.85 -7.65 8.90
N LYS A 178 14.02 -8.12 9.39
CA LYS A 178 15.30 -8.04 8.69
C LYS A 178 16.08 -9.35 8.78
N GLY A 179 16.77 -9.71 7.70
CA GLY A 179 17.57 -10.91 7.57
C GLY A 179 16.80 -12.11 7.03
N ALA A 180 17.52 -13.12 6.56
CA ALA A 180 16.96 -14.26 5.83
C ALA A 180 15.98 -15.14 6.64
N LEU A 181 15.91 -14.99 7.96
CA LEU A 181 14.92 -15.67 8.80
C LEU A 181 13.50 -15.10 8.58
N ALA A 182 13.37 -13.86 8.13
CA ALA A 182 12.10 -13.20 7.84
C ALA A 182 11.42 -13.68 6.55
N MET A 183 12.13 -14.47 5.74
CA MET A 183 11.67 -14.90 4.42
C MET A 183 10.57 -15.98 4.52
N GLY A 184 9.42 -15.69 3.92
CA GLY A 184 8.43 -16.69 3.54
C GLY A 184 8.77 -17.34 2.19
N ILE A 185 8.13 -18.46 1.87
CA ILE A 185 8.33 -19.17 0.60
C ILE A 185 7.74 -18.35 -0.54
N PRO A 186 8.53 -17.92 -1.54
CA PRO A 186 8.07 -17.00 -2.58
C PRO A 186 7.02 -17.65 -3.49
N GLY A 187 5.95 -16.91 -3.77
CA GLY A 187 4.81 -17.38 -4.54
C GLY A 187 4.59 -16.74 -5.90
N GLU A 188 5.15 -15.54 -6.14
CA GLU A 188 4.81 -14.70 -7.31
C GLU A 188 4.96 -15.47 -8.64
N LEU A 189 6.09 -16.14 -8.84
CA LEU A 189 6.36 -16.86 -10.09
C LEU A 189 5.36 -18.01 -10.32
N ALA A 190 5.00 -18.75 -9.27
CA ALA A 190 3.99 -19.81 -9.38
C ALA A 190 2.63 -19.22 -9.74
N GLY A 191 2.24 -18.10 -9.12
CA GLY A 191 0.99 -17.39 -9.41
C GLY A 191 0.90 -16.91 -10.85
N LEU A 192 1.94 -16.22 -11.32
CA LEU A 192 2.05 -15.75 -12.70
C LEU A 192 1.97 -16.91 -13.70
N HIS A 193 2.72 -17.99 -13.45
CA HIS A 193 2.73 -19.15 -14.33
C HIS A 193 1.38 -19.90 -14.31
N ALA A 194 0.70 -20.00 -13.16
CA ALA A 194 -0.61 -20.63 -13.05
C ALA A 194 -1.69 -19.84 -13.81
N ALA A 195 -1.72 -18.52 -13.65
CA ALA A 195 -2.64 -17.66 -14.39
C ALA A 195 -2.37 -17.72 -15.90
N TRP A 196 -1.11 -17.60 -16.32
CA TRP A 196 -0.71 -17.74 -17.72
C TRP A 196 -1.06 -19.11 -18.30
N SER A 197 -0.85 -20.19 -17.56
CA SER A 197 -1.20 -21.55 -18.02
C SER A 197 -2.70 -21.71 -18.27
N ARG A 198 -3.55 -20.96 -17.55
CA ARG A 198 -5.01 -21.01 -17.71
C ARG A 198 -5.54 -20.09 -18.80
N TYR A 199 -4.95 -18.90 -18.96
CA TYR A 199 -5.53 -17.82 -19.79
C TYR A 199 -4.60 -17.27 -20.87
N GLY A 200 -3.30 -17.55 -20.80
CA GLY A 200 -2.28 -16.98 -21.66
C GLY A 200 -2.47 -17.38 -23.12
N ARG A 201 -2.18 -16.43 -24.01
CA ARG A 201 -2.21 -16.60 -25.48
C ARG A 201 -0.82 -16.49 -26.09
N LEU A 202 0.11 -15.80 -25.42
CA LEU A 202 1.47 -15.61 -25.92
C LEU A 202 2.43 -16.65 -25.32
N PRO A 203 3.52 -17.00 -26.02
CA PRO A 203 4.55 -17.87 -25.48
C PRO A 203 5.16 -17.29 -24.20
N TRP A 204 5.29 -18.09 -23.13
CA TRP A 204 5.87 -17.67 -21.84
C TRP A 204 7.20 -16.93 -22.00
N ARG A 205 8.09 -17.47 -22.84
CA ARG A 205 9.41 -16.91 -23.11
C ARG A 205 9.36 -15.46 -23.60
N ASP A 206 8.36 -15.13 -24.41
CA ASP A 206 8.18 -13.79 -24.97
C ASP A 206 7.73 -12.79 -23.89
N LEU A 207 7.00 -13.26 -22.88
CA LEU A 207 6.58 -12.45 -21.71
C LEU A 207 7.73 -12.19 -20.75
N VAL A 208 8.69 -13.11 -20.62
CA VAL A 208 9.87 -12.97 -19.74
C VAL A 208 10.97 -12.12 -20.40
N ALA A 209 11.08 -12.15 -21.73
CA ALA A 209 12.15 -11.50 -22.48
C ALA A 209 12.37 -10.01 -22.19
N PRO A 210 11.32 -9.16 -21.99
CA PRO A 210 11.51 -7.76 -21.61
C PRO A 210 12.25 -7.60 -20.27
N ALA A 211 11.90 -8.42 -19.27
CA ALA A 211 12.54 -8.38 -17.96
C ALA A 211 14.02 -8.82 -18.04
N ILE A 212 14.35 -9.83 -18.84
CA ILE A 212 15.73 -10.26 -19.09
C ILE A 212 16.57 -9.09 -19.64
N ARG A 213 16.05 -8.39 -20.66
CA ARG A 213 16.75 -7.24 -21.27
C ARG A 213 17.00 -6.13 -20.25
N LEU A 214 15.97 -5.75 -19.48
CA LEU A 214 16.09 -4.72 -18.46
C LEU A 214 17.12 -5.10 -17.38
N ALA A 215 17.14 -6.36 -16.93
CA ALA A 215 18.07 -6.82 -15.90
C ALA A 215 19.53 -6.87 -16.42
N ARG A 216 19.73 -7.29 -17.66
CA ARG A 216 21.06 -7.47 -18.28
C ARG A 216 21.66 -6.16 -18.79
N ASP A 217 20.90 -5.46 -19.63
CA ASP A 217 21.39 -4.30 -20.37
C ASP A 217 21.32 -3.03 -19.49
N GLY A 218 20.41 -3.06 -18.52
CA GLY A 218 20.22 -2.06 -17.48
C GLY A 218 19.04 -1.14 -17.73
N TYR A 219 18.66 -0.41 -16.68
CA TYR A 219 17.57 0.56 -16.72
C TYR A 219 17.91 1.80 -15.89
N GLU A 220 17.31 2.93 -16.24
CA GLU A 220 17.46 4.19 -15.50
C GLU A 220 16.65 4.15 -14.19
N ILE A 221 17.28 4.56 -13.09
CA ILE A 221 16.64 4.71 -11.78
C ILE A 221 15.75 5.95 -11.79
N VAL A 222 14.45 5.75 -11.55
CA VAL A 222 13.47 6.84 -11.42
C VAL A 222 13.51 7.46 -10.03
N ALA A 223 12.95 8.66 -9.88
CA ALA A 223 13.00 9.44 -8.63
C ALA A 223 12.45 8.67 -7.42
N TYR A 224 11.36 7.92 -7.58
CA TYR A 224 10.78 7.11 -6.51
C TYR A 224 11.75 6.03 -6.02
N VAL A 225 12.37 5.29 -6.94
CA VAL A 225 13.37 4.25 -6.61
C VAL A 225 14.58 4.85 -5.90
N ALA A 226 15.07 6.01 -6.35
CA ALA A 226 16.16 6.72 -5.69
C ALA A 226 15.80 7.13 -4.24
N ARG A 227 14.56 7.57 -3.98
CA ARG A 227 14.08 7.85 -2.62
C ARG A 227 14.04 6.60 -1.76
N ALA A 228 13.56 5.47 -2.28
CA ALA A 228 13.53 4.20 -1.57
C ALA A 228 14.94 3.67 -1.26
N LEU A 229 15.87 3.81 -2.21
CA LEU A 229 17.29 3.50 -2.01
C LEU A 229 17.89 4.38 -0.91
N LYS A 230 17.59 5.68 -0.92
CA LYS A 230 18.10 6.60 0.10
C LYS A 230 17.54 6.31 1.49
N SER A 231 16.24 5.98 1.59
CA SER A 231 15.62 5.62 2.87
C SER A 231 16.14 4.29 3.44
N SER A 232 16.62 3.39 2.58
CA SER A 232 17.22 2.11 2.96
C SER A 232 18.74 2.08 2.81
N GLU A 233 19.42 3.22 2.71
CA GLU A 233 20.85 3.30 2.34
C GLU A 233 21.76 2.47 3.27
N ALA A 234 21.54 2.56 4.58
CA ALA A 234 22.32 1.80 5.55
C ALA A 234 22.17 0.28 5.36
N ASP A 235 20.94 -0.18 5.10
CA ASP A 235 20.65 -1.61 4.87
C ASP A 235 21.23 -2.08 3.52
N VAL A 236 21.07 -1.27 2.46
CA VAL A 236 21.60 -1.57 1.11
C VAL A 236 23.13 -1.66 1.12
N LEU A 237 23.82 -0.78 1.85
CA LEU A 237 25.28 -0.82 1.96
C LEU A 237 25.80 -1.97 2.82
N ALA A 238 25.00 -2.43 3.78
CA ALA A 238 25.36 -3.52 4.69
C ALA A 238 25.29 -4.90 4.00
N ASP A 239 24.28 -5.13 3.16
CA ASP A 239 24.11 -6.40 2.44
C ASP A 239 25.02 -6.49 1.19
N PRO A 240 25.85 -7.53 1.03
CA PRO A 240 26.73 -7.66 -0.13
C PRO A 240 25.99 -7.74 -1.48
N GLY A 241 24.83 -8.39 -1.52
CA GLY A 241 24.03 -8.54 -2.74
C GLY A 241 23.41 -7.21 -3.18
N LEU A 242 22.70 -6.55 -2.28
CA LEU A 242 22.09 -5.23 -2.51
C LEU A 242 23.16 -4.21 -2.85
N ARG A 243 24.30 -4.20 -2.15
CA ARG A 243 25.42 -3.29 -2.45
C ARG A 243 25.98 -3.51 -3.85
N ALA A 244 26.12 -4.75 -4.30
CA ALA A 244 26.65 -5.05 -5.62
C ALA A 244 25.76 -4.51 -6.76
N VAL A 245 24.44 -4.54 -6.57
CA VAL A 245 23.46 -4.09 -7.58
C VAL A 245 23.19 -2.59 -7.48
N PHE A 246 22.94 -2.09 -6.27
CA PHE A 246 22.40 -0.75 -6.05
C PHE A 246 23.40 0.24 -5.46
N ALA A 247 24.62 -0.20 -5.11
CA ALA A 247 25.68 0.69 -4.64
C ALA A 247 27.08 0.27 -5.15
N PRO A 248 27.26 0.02 -6.46
CA PRO A 248 28.53 -0.49 -7.01
C PRO A 248 29.72 0.45 -6.79
N ALA A 249 29.44 1.76 -6.65
CA ALA A 249 30.44 2.79 -6.36
C ALA A 249 30.61 3.08 -4.84
N GLY A 250 30.06 2.23 -3.96
CA GLY A 250 30.09 2.43 -2.51
C GLY A 250 29.09 3.45 -1.98
N ARG A 251 28.21 3.97 -2.83
CA ARG A 251 27.03 4.79 -2.50
C ARG A 251 25.83 4.29 -3.27
N VAL A 252 24.62 4.48 -2.74
CA VAL A 252 23.40 4.11 -3.46
C VAL A 252 23.27 4.88 -4.78
N LEU A 253 22.68 4.22 -5.78
CA LEU A 253 22.37 4.82 -7.07
C LEU A 253 21.36 5.97 -6.90
N ALA A 254 21.58 7.05 -7.63
CA ALA A 254 20.72 8.21 -7.71
C ALA A 254 19.78 8.13 -8.92
N ALA A 255 18.76 9.00 -8.95
CA ALA A 255 17.88 9.14 -10.11
C ALA A 255 18.69 9.52 -11.36
N GLY A 256 18.37 8.92 -12.50
CA GLY A 256 19.12 9.09 -13.75
C GLY A 256 20.31 8.13 -13.91
N GLU A 257 20.75 7.45 -12.86
CA GLU A 257 21.83 6.46 -12.97
C GLU A 257 21.31 5.11 -13.48
N THR A 258 22.18 4.35 -14.16
CA THR A 258 21.84 3.03 -14.69
C THR A 258 22.05 1.94 -13.64
N CYS A 259 21.02 1.13 -13.40
CA CYS A 259 21.07 -0.08 -12.59
C CYS A 259 21.13 -1.32 -13.48
N ARG A 260 21.91 -2.33 -13.08
CA ARG A 260 22.04 -3.63 -13.75
C ARG A 260 22.04 -4.76 -12.72
N ASN A 261 21.36 -5.85 -13.04
CA ASN A 261 21.33 -7.07 -12.22
C ASN A 261 21.55 -8.31 -13.11
N PRO A 262 22.80 -8.58 -13.51
CA PRO A 262 23.12 -9.70 -14.41
C PRO A 262 22.82 -11.08 -13.81
N ALA A 263 22.86 -11.22 -12.48
CA ALA A 263 22.46 -12.45 -11.81
C ALA A 263 20.95 -12.72 -11.99
N LEU A 264 20.13 -11.68 -11.83
CA LEU A 264 18.68 -11.78 -12.10
C LEU A 264 18.40 -12.05 -13.58
N ALA A 265 19.16 -11.45 -14.51
CA ALA A 265 19.01 -11.75 -15.93
C ALA A 265 19.25 -13.24 -16.23
N ALA A 266 20.31 -13.84 -15.67
CA ALA A 266 20.60 -15.26 -15.85
C ALA A 266 19.52 -16.17 -15.20
N ALA A 267 19.00 -15.78 -14.04
CA ALA A 267 17.88 -16.48 -13.42
C ALA A 267 16.61 -16.40 -14.28
N LEU A 268 16.30 -15.22 -14.84
CA LEU A 268 15.17 -15.00 -15.75
C LEU A 268 15.33 -15.77 -17.07
N GLU A 269 16.55 -15.93 -17.60
CA GLU A 269 16.81 -16.77 -18.78
C GLU A 269 16.43 -18.24 -18.52
N LEU A 270 16.81 -18.79 -17.37
CA LEU A 270 16.37 -20.14 -16.96
C LEU A 270 14.85 -20.22 -16.76
N ILE A 271 14.24 -19.20 -16.16
CA ILE A 271 12.78 -19.13 -15.98
C ILE A 271 12.06 -19.03 -17.33
N ALA A 272 12.64 -18.35 -18.32
CA ALA A 272 12.05 -18.24 -19.65
C ALA A 272 12.07 -19.57 -20.41
N ASP A 273 13.08 -20.41 -20.15
CA ASP A 273 13.25 -21.70 -20.80
C ASP A 273 12.56 -22.86 -20.05
N GLU A 274 12.55 -22.85 -18.72
CA GLU A 274 12.02 -23.94 -17.86
C GLU A 274 10.68 -23.59 -17.19
N GLY A 275 10.17 -22.37 -17.34
CA GLY A 275 8.97 -21.90 -16.64
C GLY A 275 9.18 -21.79 -15.13
N SER A 276 8.11 -22.02 -14.35
CA SER A 276 8.18 -21.95 -12.89
C SER A 276 9.07 -23.05 -12.28
N ALA A 277 9.31 -24.15 -13.00
CA ALA A 277 10.14 -25.25 -12.53
C ALA A 277 11.58 -24.82 -12.20
N ALA A 278 12.11 -23.78 -12.86
CA ALA A 278 13.43 -23.22 -12.57
C ALA A 278 13.60 -22.86 -11.08
N LEU A 279 12.55 -22.28 -10.46
CA LEU A 279 12.56 -21.88 -9.05
C LEU A 279 12.07 -22.99 -8.12
N TYR A 280 11.00 -23.71 -8.48
CA TYR A 280 10.35 -24.66 -7.57
C TYR A 280 10.88 -26.11 -7.68
N GLY A 281 11.99 -26.32 -8.39
CA GLY A 281 12.63 -27.63 -8.51
C GLY A 281 13.98 -27.63 -9.24
N GLY A 282 14.29 -26.55 -9.94
CA GLY A 282 15.47 -26.38 -10.78
C GLY A 282 16.62 -25.61 -10.12
N ALA A 283 17.53 -25.15 -10.99
CA ALA A 283 18.81 -24.57 -10.58
C ALA A 283 18.68 -23.22 -9.86
N VAL A 284 17.68 -22.39 -10.23
CA VAL A 284 17.45 -21.08 -9.59
C VAL A 284 17.04 -21.27 -8.13
N GLY A 285 16.08 -22.17 -7.87
CA GLY A 285 15.65 -22.50 -6.51
C GLY A 285 16.76 -23.06 -5.64
N ALA A 286 17.54 -24.00 -6.18
CA ALA A 286 18.68 -24.56 -5.48
C ALA A 286 19.74 -23.50 -5.14
N ALA A 287 19.97 -22.52 -6.02
CA ALA A 287 20.88 -21.42 -5.77
C ALA A 287 20.36 -20.44 -4.71
N LEU A 288 19.09 -20.07 -4.80
CA LEU A 288 18.42 -19.21 -3.82
C LEU A 288 18.51 -19.81 -2.41
N VAL A 289 18.14 -21.09 -2.24
CA VAL A 289 18.17 -21.77 -0.93
C VAL A 289 19.57 -21.82 -0.33
N ARG A 290 20.62 -22.02 -1.14
CA ARG A 290 22.01 -21.98 -0.64
C ARG A 290 22.35 -20.61 -0.06
N ASP A 291 22.02 -19.54 -0.76
CA ASP A 291 22.29 -18.17 -0.31
C ASP A 291 21.45 -17.82 0.95
N VAL A 292 20.18 -18.21 0.97
CA VAL A 292 19.27 -18.02 2.12
C VAL A 292 19.81 -18.74 3.35
N THR A 293 20.24 -20.00 3.20
CA THR A 293 20.82 -20.81 4.29
C THR A 293 22.12 -20.18 4.79
N ALA A 294 22.99 -19.73 3.88
CA ALA A 294 24.24 -19.06 4.25
C ALA A 294 23.99 -17.74 5.00
N ALA A 295 22.89 -17.05 4.70
CA ALA A 295 22.44 -15.84 5.40
C ALA A 295 21.65 -16.13 6.71
N GLY A 296 21.52 -17.40 7.11
CA GLY A 296 20.85 -17.80 8.36
C GLY A 296 19.33 -17.96 8.27
N GLY A 297 18.79 -18.09 7.07
CA GLY A 297 17.38 -18.44 6.84
C GLY A 297 17.11 -19.93 6.98
N ILE A 298 15.82 -20.28 7.06
CA ILE A 298 15.33 -21.65 7.31
C ILE A 298 14.61 -22.27 6.11
N VAL A 299 14.53 -21.55 4.98
CA VAL A 299 13.91 -22.04 3.75
C VAL A 299 14.75 -23.19 3.17
N THR A 300 14.07 -24.26 2.76
CA THR A 300 14.68 -25.43 2.11
C THR A 300 14.23 -25.58 0.66
N VAL A 301 14.94 -26.42 -0.10
CA VAL A 301 14.52 -26.79 -1.47
C VAL A 301 13.17 -27.52 -1.44
N GLU A 302 12.89 -28.25 -0.37
CA GLU A 302 11.64 -28.98 -0.21
C GLU A 302 10.47 -28.03 0.07
N ASP A 303 10.70 -26.94 0.80
CA ASP A 303 9.68 -25.89 0.96
C ASP A 303 9.31 -25.26 -0.39
N LEU A 304 10.30 -24.94 -1.23
CA LEU A 304 10.04 -24.44 -2.59
C LEU A 304 9.24 -25.47 -3.41
N ARG A 305 9.67 -26.74 -3.43
CA ARG A 305 8.96 -27.80 -4.17
C ARG A 305 7.53 -28.02 -3.75
N ASN A 306 7.22 -27.80 -2.46
CA ASN A 306 5.90 -28.02 -1.90
C ASN A 306 5.00 -26.79 -1.94
N TYR A 307 5.51 -25.62 -2.34
CA TYR A 307 4.69 -24.42 -2.51
C TYR A 307 3.58 -24.65 -3.55
N ARG A 308 2.37 -24.19 -3.24
CA ARG A 308 1.21 -24.23 -4.14
C ARG A 308 0.48 -22.88 -4.10
N VAL A 309 0.00 -22.47 -5.26
CA VAL A 309 -0.92 -21.34 -5.43
C VAL A 309 -2.32 -21.85 -5.10
N GLU A 310 -3.09 -21.15 -4.26
CA GLU A 310 -4.52 -21.47 -4.15
C GLU A 310 -5.28 -20.79 -5.27
N VAL A 311 -6.16 -21.54 -5.90
CA VAL A 311 -7.03 -21.04 -6.96
C VAL A 311 -8.47 -21.23 -6.52
N SER A 312 -9.19 -20.14 -6.39
CA SER A 312 -10.60 -20.13 -5.99
C SER A 312 -11.41 -19.19 -6.86
N ASP A 313 -12.73 -19.21 -6.69
CA ASP A 313 -13.56 -18.12 -7.19
C ASP A 313 -13.15 -16.81 -6.49
N ALA A 314 -13.22 -15.71 -7.22
CA ALA A 314 -13.03 -14.39 -6.64
C ALA A 314 -14.15 -14.09 -5.62
N MET A 315 -13.79 -13.46 -4.51
CA MET A 315 -14.76 -13.02 -3.52
C MET A 315 -15.67 -11.96 -4.13
N ARG A 316 -16.97 -12.27 -4.20
CA ARG A 316 -18.01 -11.38 -4.70
C ARG A 316 -18.71 -10.68 -3.55
N VAL A 317 -18.71 -9.34 -3.56
CA VAL A 317 -19.38 -8.54 -2.53
C VAL A 317 -20.19 -7.41 -3.17
N ASP A 318 -21.45 -7.26 -2.77
CA ASP A 318 -22.29 -6.15 -3.19
C ASP A 318 -22.31 -5.05 -2.12
N SER A 319 -22.00 -3.81 -2.51
CA SER A 319 -22.12 -2.63 -1.62
C SER A 319 -22.30 -1.35 -2.43
N MET A 320 -23.06 -0.39 -1.90
CA MET A 320 -23.39 0.89 -2.55
C MET A 320 -23.93 0.76 -3.99
N GLY A 321 -24.58 -0.36 -4.33
CA GLY A 321 -25.10 -0.61 -5.68
C GLY A 321 -24.05 -0.99 -6.72
N PHE A 322 -22.86 -1.40 -6.29
CA PHE A 322 -21.80 -2.00 -7.09
C PHE A 322 -21.53 -3.42 -6.62
N THR A 323 -20.95 -4.24 -7.50
CA THR A 323 -20.37 -5.53 -7.13
C THR A 323 -18.85 -5.42 -7.21
N PHE A 324 -18.17 -5.83 -6.15
CA PHE A 324 -16.72 -5.99 -6.08
C PHE A 324 -16.36 -7.46 -6.27
N LEU A 325 -15.38 -7.72 -7.13
CA LEU A 325 -14.73 -9.01 -7.31
C LEU A 325 -13.29 -8.86 -6.87
N GLY A 326 -12.90 -9.59 -5.83
CA GLY A 326 -11.59 -9.43 -5.18
C GLY A 326 -11.05 -10.72 -4.60
N MET A 327 -10.00 -10.61 -3.79
CA MET A 327 -9.46 -11.75 -3.05
C MET A 327 -10.32 -12.10 -1.83
N PRO A 328 -10.55 -13.40 -1.55
CA PRO A 328 -10.93 -13.85 -0.21
C PRO A 328 -9.75 -13.74 0.79
N PRO A 329 -9.98 -14.02 2.09
CA PRO A 329 -8.90 -14.26 3.05
C PRO A 329 -7.88 -15.28 2.50
N PRO A 330 -6.57 -15.11 2.74
CA PRO A 330 -5.94 -14.27 3.77
C PRO A 330 -5.81 -12.78 3.42
N SER A 331 -6.28 -12.32 2.26
CA SER A 331 -6.49 -10.88 2.06
C SER A 331 -7.65 -10.36 2.91
N SER A 332 -7.42 -9.27 3.65
CA SER A 332 -8.49 -8.51 4.32
C SER A 332 -9.08 -7.39 3.44
N GLY A 333 -8.58 -7.22 2.22
CA GLY A 333 -8.86 -6.07 1.36
C GLY A 333 -10.32 -5.93 0.95
N THR A 334 -10.84 -6.95 0.27
CA THR A 334 -12.22 -6.97 -0.28
C THR A 334 -13.26 -6.83 0.84
N VAL A 335 -13.14 -7.65 1.88
CA VAL A 335 -14.07 -7.65 3.02
C VAL A 335 -13.96 -6.38 3.86
N GLY A 336 -12.74 -5.87 4.06
CA GLY A 336 -12.49 -4.65 4.82
C GLY A 336 -13.05 -3.42 4.12
N MET A 337 -12.82 -3.27 2.82
CA MET A 337 -13.42 -2.20 2.03
C MET A 337 -14.94 -2.27 2.06
N ALA A 338 -15.53 -3.45 1.86
CA ALA A 338 -16.98 -3.61 1.91
C ALA A 338 -17.58 -3.24 3.28
N MET A 339 -16.91 -3.58 4.38
CA MET A 339 -17.33 -3.16 5.72
C MET A 339 -17.37 -1.63 5.84
N ILE A 340 -16.32 -0.93 5.37
CA ILE A 340 -16.27 0.54 5.38
C ILE A 340 -17.41 1.12 4.52
N LEU A 341 -17.61 0.60 3.31
CA LEU A 341 -18.66 1.06 2.42
C LEU A 341 -20.06 0.80 2.99
N ASN A 342 -20.30 -0.34 3.65
CA ASN A 342 -21.59 -0.61 4.28
C ASN A 342 -21.88 0.35 5.45
N VAL A 343 -20.85 0.72 6.23
CA VAL A 343 -20.99 1.73 7.30
C VAL A 343 -21.36 3.09 6.71
N LEU A 344 -20.64 3.55 5.69
CA LEU A 344 -20.86 4.85 5.05
C LEU A 344 -22.15 4.89 4.20
N GLY A 345 -22.53 3.77 3.59
CA GLY A 345 -23.71 3.62 2.75
C GLY A 345 -25.03 3.66 3.51
N GLY A 346 -25.01 3.39 4.82
CA GLY A 346 -26.21 3.39 5.66
C GLY A 346 -26.62 4.76 6.23
N TYR A 347 -25.92 5.85 5.90
CA TYR A 347 -26.39 7.21 6.22
C TYR A 347 -27.54 7.62 5.28
N LYS A 348 -28.44 8.49 5.77
CA LYS A 348 -29.65 8.91 5.02
C LYS A 348 -29.36 9.55 3.66
N SER A 349 -28.18 10.13 3.51
CA SER A 349 -27.70 10.77 2.29
C SER A 349 -26.19 10.56 2.22
N LEU A 350 -25.66 10.51 1.00
CA LEU A 350 -24.22 10.43 0.72
C LEU A 350 -23.59 11.81 0.48
N GLU A 351 -24.35 12.90 0.54
CA GLU A 351 -23.84 14.26 0.32
C GLU A 351 -22.73 14.66 1.29
N PHE A 352 -22.67 14.05 2.48
CA PHE A 352 -21.60 14.29 3.44
C PHE A 352 -20.21 13.92 2.90
N LEU A 353 -20.12 13.00 1.92
CA LEU A 353 -18.86 12.60 1.28
C LEU A 353 -18.19 13.73 0.50
N LYS A 354 -18.96 14.74 0.07
CA LYS A 354 -18.44 15.92 -0.64
C LYS A 354 -17.77 16.94 0.29
N GLY A 355 -17.90 16.78 1.60
CA GLY A 355 -17.37 17.71 2.60
C GLY A 355 -16.46 17.03 3.63
N PHE A 356 -15.91 17.83 4.55
CA PHE A 356 -14.98 17.32 5.57
C PHE A 356 -15.60 16.33 6.55
N LEU A 357 -16.93 16.33 6.70
CA LEU A 357 -17.63 15.30 7.47
C LEU A 357 -17.46 13.91 6.86
N GLY A 358 -17.35 13.81 5.53
CA GLY A 358 -16.96 12.60 4.80
C GLY A 358 -15.61 12.07 5.26
N ILE A 359 -14.61 12.93 5.32
CA ILE A 359 -13.25 12.58 5.77
C ILE A 359 -13.28 12.06 7.20
N HIS A 360 -13.97 12.75 8.11
CA HIS A 360 -14.09 12.32 9.50
C HIS A 360 -14.76 10.94 9.63
N ARG A 361 -15.93 10.74 9.00
CA ARG A 361 -16.66 9.46 9.08
C ARG A 361 -15.88 8.32 8.43
N LEU A 362 -15.17 8.59 7.35
CA LEU A 362 -14.28 7.62 6.71
C LEU A 362 -13.17 7.18 7.68
N ILE A 363 -12.48 8.12 8.34
CA ILE A 363 -11.44 7.81 9.33
C ILE A 363 -12.00 6.92 10.45
N GLU A 364 -13.18 7.24 10.98
CA GLU A 364 -13.82 6.45 12.04
C GLU A 364 -14.22 5.05 11.56
N ALA A 365 -14.74 4.92 10.33
CA ALA A 365 -15.05 3.63 9.73
C ALA A 365 -13.78 2.78 9.50
N ILE A 366 -12.68 3.39 9.03
CA ILE A 366 -11.38 2.72 8.88
C ILE A 366 -10.88 2.18 10.23
N LYS A 367 -10.97 2.97 11.31
CA LYS A 367 -10.57 2.51 12.66
C LYS A 367 -11.33 1.27 13.10
N HIS A 368 -12.64 1.23 12.89
CA HIS A 368 -13.45 0.05 13.19
C HIS A 368 -13.10 -1.15 12.32
N MET A 369 -12.89 -0.94 11.02
CA MET A 369 -12.47 -2.01 10.10
C MET A 369 -11.13 -2.61 10.50
N LEU A 370 -10.13 -1.78 10.82
CA LEU A 370 -8.81 -2.23 11.25
C LEU A 370 -8.86 -3.05 12.55
N ALA A 371 -9.87 -2.82 13.39
CA ALA A 371 -10.12 -3.63 14.58
C ALA A 371 -10.64 -5.02 14.22
N THR A 372 -11.69 -5.04 13.42
CA THR A 372 -12.43 -6.27 13.11
C THR A 372 -11.60 -7.19 12.22
N ARG A 373 -10.82 -6.66 11.27
CA ARG A 373 -10.01 -7.49 10.37
C ARG A 373 -8.97 -8.36 11.09
N MET A 374 -8.63 -8.04 12.34
CA MET A 374 -7.63 -8.82 13.10
C MET A 374 -8.12 -10.19 13.55
N ASP A 375 -9.41 -10.49 13.36
CA ASP A 375 -9.98 -11.84 13.52
C ASP A 375 -9.81 -12.70 12.26
N LEU A 376 -9.39 -12.12 11.15
CA LEU A 376 -9.10 -12.85 9.92
C LEU A 376 -7.70 -13.49 9.99
N GLY A 377 -7.52 -14.53 9.19
CA GLY A 377 -6.29 -15.27 8.99
C GLY A 377 -6.41 -16.20 7.80
N ASP A 378 -5.45 -17.12 7.66
CA ASP A 378 -5.47 -18.15 6.62
C ASP A 378 -6.65 -19.13 6.81
N PRO A 379 -7.61 -19.21 5.87
CA PRO A 379 -8.77 -20.08 5.97
C PRO A 379 -8.42 -21.58 6.05
N ASP A 380 -7.24 -22.01 5.60
CA ASP A 380 -6.80 -23.41 5.69
C ASP A 380 -6.40 -23.79 7.13
N PHE A 381 -6.20 -22.79 8.00
CA PHE A 381 -5.74 -22.97 9.38
C PHE A 381 -6.75 -22.48 10.42
N VAL A 382 -7.57 -21.48 10.09
CA VAL A 382 -8.55 -20.90 11.00
C VAL A 382 -9.88 -20.66 10.29
N ASN A 383 -11.00 -20.97 10.96
CA ASN A 383 -12.33 -20.74 10.38
C ASN A 383 -12.73 -19.26 10.49
N VAL A 384 -12.59 -18.53 9.39
CA VAL A 384 -12.93 -17.10 9.27
C VAL A 384 -14.34 -16.83 8.74
N THR A 385 -15.12 -17.86 8.46
CA THR A 385 -16.43 -17.73 7.78
C THR A 385 -17.39 -16.81 8.56
N GLY A 386 -17.42 -16.96 9.89
CA GLY A 386 -18.26 -16.14 10.77
C GLY A 386 -17.82 -14.68 10.81
N ASP A 387 -16.51 -14.43 10.87
CA ASP A 387 -15.93 -13.08 10.91
C ASP A 387 -16.15 -12.34 9.59
N VAL A 388 -15.97 -13.03 8.45
CA VAL A 388 -16.30 -12.49 7.12
C VAL A 388 -17.78 -12.15 7.02
N ALA A 389 -18.67 -13.06 7.43
CA ALA A 389 -20.11 -12.82 7.41
C ALA A 389 -20.53 -11.64 8.31
N GLU A 390 -19.90 -11.48 9.49
CA GLU A 390 -20.14 -10.33 10.36
C GLU A 390 -19.66 -9.02 9.71
N MET A 391 -18.45 -8.98 9.16
CA MET A 391 -17.91 -7.78 8.51
C MET A 391 -18.76 -7.30 7.31
N LEU A 392 -19.39 -8.24 6.58
CA LEU A 392 -20.26 -7.92 5.44
C LEU A 392 -21.71 -7.57 5.87
N SER A 393 -22.08 -7.81 7.12
CA SER A 393 -23.46 -7.67 7.60
C SER A 393 -23.90 -6.20 7.72
N LEU A 394 -25.03 -5.85 7.09
CA LEU A 394 -25.65 -4.53 7.26
C LEU A 394 -26.04 -4.24 8.73
N PRO A 395 -26.64 -5.18 9.50
CA PRO A 395 -26.83 -4.99 10.94
C PRO A 395 -25.54 -4.70 11.72
N PHE A 396 -24.40 -5.29 11.35
CA PHE A 396 -23.12 -4.97 11.99
C PHE A 396 -22.65 -3.57 11.61
N ALA A 397 -22.72 -3.22 10.33
CA ALA A 397 -22.43 -1.87 9.85
C ALA A 397 -23.29 -0.80 10.54
N ASP A 398 -24.57 -1.08 10.82
CA ASP A 398 -25.47 -0.21 11.58
C ASP A 398 -25.02 -0.03 13.03
N ARG A 399 -24.58 -1.11 13.70
CA ARG A 399 -24.00 -1.03 15.05
C ARG A 399 -22.77 -0.14 15.08
N ILE A 400 -21.88 -0.29 14.09
CA ILE A 400 -20.67 0.53 13.97
C ILE A 400 -21.04 1.99 13.68
N ARG A 401 -21.97 2.25 12.75
CA ARG A 401 -22.43 3.61 12.42
C ARG A 401 -23.00 4.32 13.65
N GLY A 402 -23.75 3.62 14.51
CA GLY A 402 -24.25 4.16 15.78
C GLY A 402 -23.18 4.55 16.80
N ARG A 403 -21.92 4.14 16.58
CA ARG A 403 -20.75 4.49 17.39
C ARG A 403 -19.95 5.66 16.82
N ILE A 404 -20.16 6.01 15.56
CA ILE A 404 -19.48 7.15 14.93
C ILE A 404 -20.19 8.45 15.34
N VAL A 405 -19.45 9.35 15.98
CA VAL A 405 -19.98 10.63 16.46
C VAL A 405 -19.36 11.78 15.66
N ASP A 406 -20.19 12.50 14.91
CA ASP A 406 -19.77 13.51 13.93
C ASP A 406 -18.89 14.66 14.44
N ASN A 407 -18.78 14.86 15.76
CA ASN A 407 -18.05 15.97 16.37
C ASN A 407 -16.85 15.54 17.24
N THR A 408 -16.53 14.24 17.34
CA THR A 408 -15.41 13.77 18.17
C THR A 408 -14.85 12.46 17.67
N THR A 409 -13.56 12.21 17.92
CA THR A 409 -12.93 10.88 17.85
C THR A 409 -12.71 10.31 19.25
N PHE A 410 -12.41 9.02 19.34
CA PHE A 410 -12.12 8.35 20.60
C PHE A 410 -10.68 7.78 20.65
N PRO A 411 -10.16 7.42 21.84
CA PRO A 411 -8.94 6.63 21.99
C PRO A 411 -9.07 5.21 21.41
N ALA A 412 -7.95 4.56 21.09
CA ALA A 412 -7.92 3.22 20.48
C ALA A 412 -8.81 2.17 21.19
N GLY A 413 -8.88 2.18 22.52
CA GLY A 413 -9.72 1.24 23.29
C GLY A 413 -11.22 1.34 23.04
N TYR A 414 -11.71 2.44 22.45
CA TYR A 414 -13.11 2.58 22.03
C TYR A 414 -13.47 1.65 20.88
N TYR A 415 -12.52 1.31 20.02
CA TYR A 415 -12.78 0.60 18.77
C TYR A 415 -12.73 -0.93 18.90
N PHE A 416 -12.82 -1.49 20.13
CA PHE A 416 -12.84 -2.94 20.53
C PHE A 416 -11.45 -3.52 20.99
N PRO A 417 -11.32 -4.78 21.50
CA PRO A 417 -10.16 -5.17 22.31
C PRO A 417 -8.98 -5.88 21.60
N LYS A 418 -9.02 -6.11 20.28
CA LYS A 418 -8.06 -6.99 19.57
C LYS A 418 -7.16 -6.20 18.63
N TRP A 419 -5.84 -6.21 18.83
CA TRP A 419 -4.94 -5.31 18.10
C TRP A 419 -3.54 -5.87 17.94
N ARG A 420 -3.14 -6.31 16.75
CA ARG A 420 -1.75 -6.24 16.27
C ARG A 420 -1.76 -5.90 14.79
N GLN A 421 -1.61 -4.63 14.45
CA GLN A 421 -1.64 -4.26 13.03
C GLN A 421 -0.43 -4.79 12.28
N LEU A 422 -0.64 -5.07 11.00
CA LEU A 422 0.42 -5.35 10.05
C LEU A 422 1.23 -4.06 9.84
N ASP A 423 2.50 -4.22 9.55
CA ASP A 423 3.33 -3.11 9.08
C ASP A 423 3.97 -3.65 7.80
N ASP A 424 3.56 -3.10 6.67
CA ASP A 424 3.89 -3.50 5.30
C ASP A 424 3.99 -2.24 4.42
N HIS A 425 4.95 -2.15 3.47
CA HIS A 425 5.26 -0.86 2.78
C HIS A 425 5.79 -1.00 1.33
N GLY A 426 6.57 -2.03 1.02
CA GLY A 426 7.05 -2.41 -0.30
C GLY A 426 6.03 -3.28 -1.05
N THR A 427 5.21 -2.66 -1.90
CA THR A 427 4.21 -3.33 -2.72
C THR A 427 4.19 -2.67 -4.10
N SER A 428 3.71 -3.38 -5.11
CA SER A 428 3.34 -2.84 -6.41
C SER A 428 1.98 -3.33 -6.87
N HIS A 429 1.28 -2.49 -7.64
CA HIS A 429 -0.02 -2.84 -8.20
C HIS A 429 -0.04 -2.58 -9.72
N LEU A 430 -0.82 -3.39 -10.42
CA LEU A 430 -1.12 -3.19 -11.83
C LEU A 430 -2.56 -3.63 -12.18
N CYS A 431 -3.17 -2.91 -13.11
CA CYS A 431 -4.47 -3.20 -13.71
C CYS A 431 -4.30 -3.38 -15.21
N VAL A 432 -5.01 -4.35 -15.79
CA VAL A 432 -5.04 -4.56 -17.25
C VAL A 432 -6.45 -4.87 -17.71
N VAL A 433 -6.87 -4.26 -18.82
CA VAL A 433 -8.09 -4.60 -19.55
C VAL A 433 -7.74 -4.81 -21.03
N ASP A 434 -8.12 -5.95 -21.61
CA ASP A 434 -7.85 -6.26 -23.02
C ASP A 434 -9.03 -5.95 -23.98
N GLY A 435 -8.83 -6.20 -25.27
CA GLY A 435 -9.81 -5.98 -26.35
C GLY A 435 -11.09 -6.81 -26.25
N ASP A 436 -11.04 -7.90 -25.50
CA ASP A 436 -12.17 -8.81 -25.22
C ASP A 436 -12.81 -8.50 -23.86
N ARG A 437 -12.33 -7.44 -23.18
CA ARG A 437 -12.72 -7.03 -21.81
C ARG A 437 -12.47 -8.12 -20.78
N ASN A 438 -11.46 -8.95 -20.99
CA ASN A 438 -10.87 -9.66 -19.88
C ASN A 438 -10.10 -8.67 -19.03
N VAL A 439 -10.10 -8.92 -17.72
CA VAL A 439 -9.62 -7.98 -16.73
C VAL A 439 -8.67 -8.68 -15.79
N VAL A 440 -7.56 -8.03 -15.46
CA VAL A 440 -6.67 -8.44 -14.38
C VAL A 440 -6.48 -7.28 -13.40
N ALA A 441 -6.72 -7.56 -12.12
CA ALA A 441 -6.24 -6.74 -11.01
C ALA A 441 -5.17 -7.55 -10.27
N MET A 442 -3.95 -7.02 -10.18
CA MET A 442 -2.84 -7.74 -9.55
C MET A 442 -2.08 -6.84 -8.58
N THR A 443 -1.91 -7.32 -7.35
CA THR A 443 -1.02 -6.70 -6.36
C THR A 443 0.08 -7.68 -5.99
N THR A 444 1.33 -7.25 -6.07
CA THR A 444 2.53 -8.04 -5.73
C THR A 444 3.38 -7.32 -4.70
N THR A 445 4.13 -8.06 -3.87
CA THR A 445 4.90 -7.50 -2.77
C THR A 445 6.13 -8.34 -2.42
N VAL A 446 7.14 -7.69 -1.83
CA VAL A 446 8.19 -8.34 -1.02
C VAL A 446 8.09 -7.93 0.45
N ASN A 447 6.91 -7.47 0.87
CA ASN A 447 6.57 -6.79 2.11
C ASN A 447 7.21 -5.40 2.31
N TYR A 448 8.45 -5.28 2.78
CA TYR A 448 9.12 -3.98 2.98
C TYR A 448 9.92 -3.52 1.78
N TYR A 449 10.38 -2.26 1.77
CA TYR A 449 11.37 -1.84 0.79
C TYR A 449 12.59 -2.78 0.84
N PHE A 450 12.86 -3.48 -0.25
CA PHE A 450 13.90 -4.52 -0.34
C PHE A 450 13.68 -5.70 0.63
N GLY A 451 12.43 -5.97 1.00
CA GLY A 451 11.99 -7.05 1.87
C GLY A 451 12.82 -7.20 3.13
N ALA A 452 13.42 -8.38 3.32
CA ALA A 452 14.29 -8.72 4.44
C ALA A 452 15.64 -8.00 4.44
N LYS A 453 15.86 -7.04 3.52
CA LYS A 453 17.12 -6.32 3.32
C LYS A 453 18.28 -7.24 2.92
N VAL A 454 17.96 -8.31 2.18
CA VAL A 454 18.92 -9.30 1.68
C VAL A 454 18.62 -9.57 0.21
N LEU A 455 19.66 -9.61 -0.62
CA LEU A 455 19.58 -10.05 -2.01
C LEU A 455 20.46 -11.27 -2.21
N SER A 456 19.93 -12.32 -2.81
CA SER A 456 20.68 -13.54 -3.16
C SER A 456 21.73 -13.21 -4.23
N PRO A 457 23.04 -13.25 -3.92
CA PRO A 457 24.07 -12.92 -4.90
C PRO A 457 24.10 -13.87 -6.10
N SER A 458 23.67 -15.13 -5.91
CA SER A 458 23.67 -16.14 -6.97
C SER A 458 22.52 -15.97 -7.96
N THR A 459 21.39 -15.40 -7.54
CA THR A 459 20.16 -15.32 -8.36
C THR A 459 19.71 -13.89 -8.67
N GLY A 460 20.23 -12.89 -7.96
CA GLY A 460 19.77 -11.50 -8.09
C GLY A 460 18.41 -11.23 -7.45
N ILE A 461 17.81 -12.21 -6.76
CA ILE A 461 16.47 -12.13 -6.18
C ILE A 461 16.54 -11.48 -4.78
N VAL A 462 15.71 -10.46 -4.56
CA VAL A 462 15.48 -9.85 -3.23
C VAL A 462 14.62 -10.78 -2.39
N LEU A 463 14.99 -11.02 -1.13
CA LEU A 463 14.20 -11.86 -0.23
C LEU A 463 13.06 -11.04 0.39
N ASN A 464 11.82 -11.54 0.34
CA ASN A 464 10.71 -10.95 1.10
C ASN A 464 10.96 -11.01 2.62
N ASN A 465 10.26 -10.18 3.38
CA ASN A 465 10.10 -10.33 4.83
C ASN A 465 8.64 -10.64 5.21
N GLU A 466 7.95 -11.47 4.42
CA GLU A 466 6.51 -11.70 4.58
C GLU A 466 6.14 -12.40 5.89
N MET A 467 7.11 -13.08 6.54
CA MET A 467 6.89 -13.61 7.89
C MET A 467 6.57 -12.51 8.90
N ASP A 468 6.86 -11.25 8.58
CA ASP A 468 6.42 -10.11 9.37
C ASP A 468 4.91 -9.89 9.39
N ASP A 469 4.16 -10.36 8.40
CA ASP A 469 2.73 -10.17 8.47
C ASP A 469 2.06 -11.13 9.46
N PHE A 470 2.78 -12.11 10.02
CA PHE A 470 2.25 -12.92 11.12
C PHE A 470 2.21 -12.18 12.45
N SER A 471 1.16 -12.48 13.20
CA SER A 471 1.12 -12.30 14.64
C SER A 471 2.06 -13.28 15.36
N VAL A 472 2.60 -12.91 16.53
CA VAL A 472 3.47 -13.77 17.35
C VAL A 472 2.94 -13.79 18.79
N PRO A 473 3.04 -14.90 19.54
CA PRO A 473 2.45 -15.02 20.89
C PRO A 473 3.09 -14.15 22.00
N ALA A 474 3.91 -13.15 21.68
CA ALA A 474 4.72 -12.44 22.67
C ALA A 474 3.93 -11.39 23.48
N LYS A 475 4.23 -11.29 24.79
CA LYS A 475 3.76 -10.21 25.69
C LYS A 475 4.43 -8.84 25.45
N ARG A 476 5.38 -8.75 24.51
CA ARG A 476 6.25 -7.57 24.28
C ARG A 476 6.60 -7.45 22.80
N THR A 477 5.64 -7.13 21.97
CA THR A 477 5.92 -6.47 20.69
C THR A 477 6.32 -5.01 20.96
N PRO A 478 7.15 -4.37 20.11
CA PRO A 478 7.57 -2.97 20.31
C PRO A 478 6.41 -1.96 20.44
N ASP A 479 5.26 -2.31 19.85
CA ASP A 479 4.01 -1.55 19.84
C ASP A 479 3.08 -1.87 21.03
N HIS A 480 3.45 -2.83 21.90
CA HIS A 480 2.67 -3.31 23.05
C HIS A 480 1.25 -3.78 22.73
N LEU A 481 1.04 -4.21 21.49
CA LEU A 481 -0.23 -4.64 20.92
C LEU A 481 -0.59 -6.08 21.33
N PRO A 482 -1.85 -6.38 21.74
CA PRO A 482 -2.29 -7.75 22.01
C PRO A 482 -2.21 -8.63 20.74
N PRO A 483 -1.67 -9.86 20.83
CA PRO A 483 -1.54 -10.70 19.66
C PRO A 483 -2.90 -11.01 19.01
N ALA A 484 -2.90 -11.12 17.67
CA ALA A 484 -4.01 -11.65 16.89
C ALA A 484 -3.83 -13.18 16.68
N PRO A 485 -4.55 -14.05 17.40
CA PRO A 485 -4.28 -15.49 17.36
C PRO A 485 -4.64 -16.14 16.03
N ALA A 486 -5.66 -15.62 15.33
CA ALA A 486 -6.07 -16.09 14.00
C ALA A 486 -4.92 -16.03 12.99
N ASN A 487 -3.99 -15.11 13.19
CA ASN A 487 -2.84 -14.87 12.32
C ASN A 487 -1.51 -15.26 12.99
N PHE A 488 -1.47 -16.22 13.92
CA PHE A 488 -0.19 -16.76 14.40
C PHE A 488 0.55 -17.58 13.35
N ILE A 489 1.89 -17.56 13.41
CA ILE A 489 2.78 -18.38 12.59
C ILE A 489 2.47 -19.86 12.78
N ALA A 490 2.32 -20.58 11.67
CA ALA A 490 2.32 -22.04 11.61
C ALA A 490 2.99 -22.48 10.30
N PRO A 491 3.71 -23.62 10.27
CA PRO A 491 4.28 -24.17 9.04
C PRO A 491 3.27 -24.25 7.89
N GLY A 492 3.65 -23.78 6.70
CA GLY A 492 2.81 -23.81 5.50
C GLY A 492 1.68 -22.77 5.45
N LYS A 493 1.44 -22.03 6.54
CA LYS A 493 0.39 -21.02 6.61
C LYS A 493 0.76 -19.75 5.83
N ARG A 494 -0.24 -19.04 5.31
CA ARG A 494 -0.13 -17.71 4.69
C ARG A 494 -0.43 -16.61 5.71
N PRO A 495 0.37 -15.52 5.76
CA PRO A 495 0.07 -14.40 6.65
C PRO A 495 -1.06 -13.54 6.11
N LEU A 496 -1.85 -12.94 7.03
CA LEU A 496 -2.87 -11.95 6.71
C LEU A 496 -2.29 -10.82 5.83
N SER A 497 -3.08 -10.26 4.92
CA SER A 497 -2.63 -9.20 4.03
C SER A 497 -3.59 -8.01 3.97
N SER A 498 -3.05 -6.84 3.64
CA SER A 498 -3.81 -5.61 3.33
C SER A 498 -4.01 -5.38 1.82
N MET A 499 -3.47 -6.24 0.95
CA MET A 499 -3.55 -6.09 -0.51
C MET A 499 -5.00 -6.18 -1.02
N THR A 500 -5.42 -5.22 -1.85
CA THR A 500 -6.82 -5.08 -2.30
C THR A 500 -6.92 -4.91 -3.83
N PRO A 501 -6.56 -5.93 -4.64
CA PRO A 501 -6.86 -5.92 -6.08
C PRO A 501 -8.36 -6.15 -6.28
N LEU A 502 -9.05 -5.22 -6.94
CA LEU A 502 -10.50 -5.25 -7.13
C LEU A 502 -10.91 -4.95 -8.57
N ILE A 503 -11.86 -5.76 -9.04
CA ILE A 503 -12.64 -5.49 -10.25
C ILE A 503 -14.02 -5.02 -9.79
N ILE A 504 -14.48 -3.90 -10.33
CA ILE A 504 -15.73 -3.23 -9.95
C ILE A 504 -16.73 -3.38 -11.08
N LEU A 505 -17.91 -3.89 -10.75
CA LEU A 505 -19.04 -4.00 -11.67
C LEU A 505 -20.18 -3.08 -11.26
N LYS A 506 -20.87 -2.54 -12.26
CA LYS A 506 -22.14 -1.84 -12.13
C LYS A 506 -23.16 -2.53 -13.03
N ASP A 507 -24.27 -2.98 -12.45
CA ASP A 507 -25.33 -3.69 -13.17
C ASP A 507 -24.81 -4.90 -13.97
N GLY A 508 -23.81 -5.61 -13.41
CA GLY A 508 -23.16 -6.77 -13.99
C GLY A 508 -22.09 -6.47 -15.07
N GLN A 509 -21.97 -5.22 -15.50
CA GLN A 509 -20.97 -4.76 -16.46
C GLN A 509 -19.72 -4.22 -15.78
N LEU A 510 -18.58 -4.29 -16.47
CA LEU A 510 -17.35 -3.69 -15.99
C LEU A 510 -17.53 -2.18 -15.82
N ALA A 511 -17.25 -1.66 -14.63
CA ALA A 511 -17.25 -0.24 -14.33
C ALA A 511 -15.81 0.28 -14.10
N GLY A 512 -14.96 -0.54 -13.49
CA GLY A 512 -13.55 -0.23 -13.38
C GLY A 512 -12.73 -1.31 -12.68
N VAL A 513 -11.45 -1.06 -12.54
CA VAL A 513 -10.44 -1.94 -11.96
C VAL A 513 -9.51 -1.09 -11.14
N VAL A 514 -9.30 -1.45 -9.87
CA VAL A 514 -8.55 -0.64 -8.93
C VAL A 514 -7.78 -1.52 -7.97
N GLY A 515 -6.65 -1.01 -7.52
CA GLY A 515 -5.91 -1.54 -6.39
C GLY A 515 -4.71 -0.66 -6.10
N GLY A 516 -3.93 -1.01 -5.10
CA GLY A 516 -2.79 -0.18 -4.74
C GLY A 516 -1.67 -0.89 -4.02
N SER A 517 -0.61 -0.13 -3.81
CA SER A 517 0.57 -0.47 -3.02
C SER A 517 0.71 0.47 -1.82
N GLY A 518 1.52 0.10 -0.82
CA GLY A 518 1.71 0.87 0.42
C GLY A 518 1.13 0.20 1.67
N GLY A 519 1.07 -1.13 1.67
CA GLY A 519 0.66 -1.98 2.78
C GLY A 519 -0.65 -1.62 3.46
N THR A 520 -0.64 -1.32 4.76
CA THR A 520 -1.88 -1.06 5.53
C THR A 520 -2.71 0.08 4.97
N ASN A 521 -2.09 0.99 4.22
CA ASN A 521 -2.75 2.13 3.59
C ASN A 521 -3.50 1.76 2.30
N ILE A 522 -3.34 0.53 1.77
CA ILE A 522 -3.98 0.07 0.53
C ILE A 522 -5.49 0.09 0.66
N ILE A 523 -6.07 -0.52 1.71
CA ILE A 523 -7.53 -0.59 1.89
C ILE A 523 -8.14 0.82 1.95
N ALA A 524 -7.53 1.73 2.70
CA ALA A 524 -7.96 3.12 2.79
C ALA A 524 -7.84 3.86 1.45
N THR A 525 -6.77 3.62 0.70
CA THR A 525 -6.55 4.23 -0.63
C THR A 525 -7.61 3.78 -1.63
N VAL A 526 -7.78 2.47 -1.78
CA VAL A 526 -8.74 1.90 -2.74
C VAL A 526 -10.17 2.33 -2.39
N THR A 527 -10.50 2.39 -1.10
CA THR A 527 -11.80 2.93 -0.64
C THR A 527 -11.98 4.40 -1.02
N GLN A 528 -10.97 5.24 -0.79
CA GLN A 528 -11.04 6.68 -1.13
C GLN A 528 -11.17 6.89 -2.64
N VAL A 529 -10.36 6.22 -3.46
CA VAL A 529 -10.44 6.34 -4.93
C VAL A 529 -11.81 5.89 -5.45
N PHE A 530 -12.34 4.78 -4.93
CA PHE A 530 -13.70 4.32 -5.26
C PHE A 530 -14.76 5.37 -4.91
N LEU A 531 -14.74 5.90 -3.68
CA LEU A 531 -15.71 6.91 -3.23
C LEU A 531 -15.59 8.19 -4.08
N ASN A 532 -14.38 8.65 -4.36
CA ASN A 532 -14.12 9.86 -5.14
C ASN A 532 -14.69 9.76 -6.55
N HIS A 533 -14.43 8.65 -7.26
CA HIS A 533 -14.91 8.50 -8.63
C HIS A 533 -16.40 8.09 -8.68
N PHE A 534 -16.75 6.95 -8.08
CA PHE A 534 -18.06 6.33 -8.29
C PHE A 534 -19.19 6.90 -7.43
N VAL A 535 -18.88 7.65 -6.36
CA VAL A 535 -19.88 8.19 -5.45
C VAL A 535 -19.91 9.72 -5.46
N VAL A 536 -18.74 10.36 -5.40
CA VAL A 536 -18.61 11.83 -5.45
C VAL A 536 -18.71 12.34 -6.90
N GLY A 537 -18.29 11.54 -7.88
CA GLY A 537 -18.38 11.87 -9.30
C GLY A 537 -17.17 12.63 -9.85
N MET A 538 -15.98 12.42 -9.26
CA MET A 538 -14.73 13.00 -9.76
C MET A 538 -14.23 12.27 -11.02
N ASP A 539 -13.57 12.99 -11.91
CA ASP A 539 -12.85 12.41 -13.05
C ASP A 539 -11.80 11.38 -12.57
N PRO A 540 -11.47 10.33 -13.37
CA PRO A 540 -10.60 9.23 -12.92
C PRO A 540 -9.24 9.69 -12.36
N LEU A 541 -8.53 10.57 -13.07
CA LEU A 541 -7.26 11.10 -12.60
C LEU A 541 -7.42 11.95 -11.33
N ALA A 542 -8.44 12.81 -11.29
CA ALA A 542 -8.72 13.65 -10.12
C ALA A 542 -9.05 12.81 -8.88
N ALA A 543 -9.76 11.69 -9.04
CA ALA A 543 -10.07 10.76 -7.96
C ALA A 543 -8.81 10.11 -7.34
N VAL A 544 -7.80 9.82 -8.18
CA VAL A 544 -6.49 9.27 -7.78
C VAL A 544 -5.59 10.34 -7.14
N GLN A 545 -5.65 11.58 -7.65
CA GLN A 545 -4.84 12.70 -7.15
C GLN A 545 -5.40 13.36 -5.91
N GLN A 546 -6.68 13.14 -5.57
CA GLN A 546 -7.28 13.68 -4.36
C GLN A 546 -6.43 13.33 -3.13
N PRO A 547 -6.07 14.30 -2.25
CA PRO A 547 -5.28 14.04 -1.07
C PRO A 547 -5.96 13.04 -0.12
N ARG A 548 -5.22 12.02 0.30
CA ARG A 548 -5.75 10.91 1.10
C ARG A 548 -5.38 11.04 2.58
N VAL A 549 -6.22 10.42 3.40
CA VAL A 549 -5.99 10.22 4.84
C VAL A 549 -5.89 8.74 5.16
N TYR A 550 -5.14 8.42 6.21
CA TYR A 550 -4.83 7.08 6.67
C TYR A 550 -4.91 6.98 8.18
N HIS A 551 -5.07 5.76 8.67
CA HIS A 551 -5.00 5.45 10.09
C HIS A 551 -4.43 4.05 10.28
N LYS A 552 -3.63 3.84 11.32
CA LYS A 552 -3.15 2.50 11.75
C LYS A 552 -3.80 2.04 13.04
N LEU A 553 -4.74 2.83 13.57
CA LEU A 553 -5.37 2.67 14.88
C LEU A 553 -4.41 2.83 16.08
N ILE A 554 -3.28 2.13 16.09
CA ILE A 554 -2.18 2.38 17.01
C ILE A 554 -0.91 2.62 16.17
N PRO A 555 -0.25 3.79 16.30
CA PRO A 555 -0.68 4.93 17.10
C PRO A 555 -2.02 5.54 16.61
N ASN A 556 -2.78 6.14 17.53
CA ASN A 556 -4.08 6.75 17.23
C ASN A 556 -3.89 8.14 16.57
N VAL A 557 -3.33 8.10 15.36
CA VAL A 557 -2.89 9.25 14.58
C VAL A 557 -3.45 9.12 13.18
N VAL A 558 -4.09 10.18 12.70
CA VAL A 558 -4.45 10.34 11.30
C VAL A 558 -3.20 10.78 10.56
N THR A 559 -2.75 9.95 9.63
CA THR A 559 -1.69 10.32 8.70
C THR A 559 -2.34 10.92 7.46
N TYR A 560 -1.83 12.02 6.93
CA TYR A 560 -2.38 12.67 5.75
C TYR A 560 -1.30 13.02 4.74
N GLU A 561 -1.65 13.03 3.46
CA GLU A 561 -0.72 13.36 2.39
C GLU A 561 -0.46 14.87 2.30
N ASP A 562 0.83 15.20 2.16
CA ASP A 562 1.34 16.55 1.97
C ASP A 562 2.67 16.43 1.20
N GLU A 563 2.57 16.21 -0.12
CA GLU A 563 3.73 15.94 -0.97
C GLU A 563 3.69 16.69 -2.31
N THR A 564 4.87 16.93 -2.86
CA THR A 564 5.06 17.38 -4.24
C THR A 564 5.61 16.21 -5.03
N VAL A 565 4.86 15.74 -6.02
CA VAL A 565 5.23 14.57 -6.83
C VAL A 565 6.25 14.95 -7.91
N ALA A 566 6.77 13.96 -8.64
CA ALA A 566 7.98 14.11 -9.47
C ALA A 566 7.86 15.16 -10.59
N ASP A 567 6.66 15.40 -11.09
CA ASP A 567 6.36 16.39 -12.13
C ASP A 567 6.08 17.80 -11.58
N GLY A 568 6.11 17.98 -10.25
CA GLY A 568 5.88 19.24 -9.55
C GLY A 568 4.44 19.47 -9.08
N GLU A 569 3.53 18.53 -9.32
CA GLU A 569 2.17 18.63 -8.79
C GLU A 569 2.15 18.51 -7.26
N VAL A 570 1.39 19.38 -6.59
CA VAL A 570 1.23 19.40 -5.14
C VAL A 570 -0.04 18.69 -4.75
N ILE A 571 0.10 17.60 -4.01
CA ILE A 571 -0.99 16.83 -3.44
C ILE A 571 -0.95 16.98 -1.92
N ALA A 572 -1.82 17.86 -1.41
CA ALA A 572 -1.83 18.21 0.01
C ALA A 572 -3.25 18.36 0.55
N LEU A 573 -3.50 17.80 1.73
CA LEU A 573 -4.74 18.03 2.46
C LEU A 573 -4.91 19.52 2.78
N SER A 574 -6.10 20.09 2.56
CA SER A 574 -6.33 21.54 2.76
C SER A 574 -6.22 21.94 4.24
N ALA A 575 -5.89 23.21 4.50
CA ALA A 575 -5.78 23.73 5.87
C ALA A 575 -7.13 23.64 6.62
N GLU A 576 -8.24 23.88 5.92
CA GLU A 576 -9.59 23.81 6.46
C GLU A 576 -9.98 22.37 6.82
N ALA A 577 -9.57 21.40 6.01
CA ALA A 577 -9.76 19.98 6.32
C ALA A 577 -8.96 19.56 7.56
N LYS A 578 -7.70 20.03 7.68
CA LYS A 578 -6.86 19.81 8.87
C LYS A 578 -7.52 20.38 10.12
N GLU A 579 -7.91 21.65 10.08
CA GLU A 579 -8.58 22.32 11.20
C GLU A 579 -9.89 21.62 11.59
N PHE A 580 -10.70 21.21 10.61
CA PHE A 580 -11.95 20.47 10.85
C PHE A 580 -11.73 19.16 11.61
N LEU A 581 -10.65 18.43 11.31
CA LEU A 581 -10.29 17.18 11.97
C LEU A 581 -9.74 17.43 13.38
N GLU A 582 -8.88 18.43 13.54
CA GLU A 582 -8.30 18.82 14.84
C GLU A 582 -9.39 19.28 15.83
N GLN A 583 -10.37 20.06 15.38
CA GLN A 583 -11.53 20.48 16.18
C GLN A 583 -12.37 19.29 16.69
N ARG A 584 -12.23 18.11 16.07
CA ARG A 584 -12.89 16.85 16.48
C ARG A 584 -11.96 15.94 17.30
N GLY A 585 -10.77 16.42 17.63
CA GLY A 585 -9.79 15.72 18.47
C GLY A 585 -8.88 14.75 17.72
N HIS A 586 -8.86 14.74 16.39
CA HIS A 586 -7.89 13.93 15.64
C HIS A 586 -6.49 14.52 15.78
N TRP A 587 -5.51 13.67 16.04
CA TRP A 587 -4.10 14.04 15.96
C TRP A 587 -3.59 13.80 14.55
N LEU A 588 -3.03 14.81 13.90
CA LEU A 588 -2.63 14.77 12.51
C LEU A 588 -1.11 14.75 12.35
N VAL A 589 -0.60 13.90 11.46
CA VAL A 589 0.82 13.87 11.04
C VAL A 589 0.88 13.79 9.52
N SER A 590 1.70 14.64 8.89
CA SER A 590 1.90 14.57 7.44
C SER A 590 2.76 13.36 7.08
N THR A 591 2.53 12.80 5.90
CA THR A 591 3.41 11.82 5.28
C THR A 591 3.80 12.26 3.88
N ALA A 592 5.06 12.00 3.53
CA ALA A 592 5.59 12.09 2.16
C ALA A 592 5.62 10.72 1.48
N SER A 593 4.98 9.72 2.07
CA SER A 593 4.82 8.37 1.53
C SER A 593 3.41 7.85 1.84
N GLY A 594 2.48 8.12 0.92
CA GLY A 594 1.17 7.49 0.89
C GLY A 594 1.19 6.13 0.19
N ALA A 595 0.02 5.51 0.09
CA ALA A 595 -0.17 4.36 -0.79
C ALA A 595 -0.26 4.84 -2.26
N VAL A 596 -0.08 3.98 -3.24
CA VAL A 596 -0.10 4.35 -4.67
C VAL A 596 -1.15 3.50 -5.37
N CYS A 597 -1.99 4.10 -6.21
CA CYS A 597 -3.11 3.41 -6.85
C CYS A 597 -2.91 3.28 -8.37
N GLN A 598 -3.33 2.15 -8.96
CA GLN A 598 -3.58 2.09 -10.40
C GLN A 598 -5.07 1.94 -10.61
N PHE A 599 -5.60 2.58 -11.65
CA PHE A 599 -7.04 2.65 -11.87
C PHE A 599 -7.36 2.61 -13.35
N ILE A 600 -8.31 1.77 -13.75
CA ILE A 600 -8.89 1.78 -15.10
C ILE A 600 -10.40 1.91 -14.95
N VAL A 601 -10.99 2.94 -15.56
CA VAL A 601 -12.44 3.12 -15.64
C VAL A 601 -12.91 2.68 -17.01
N HIS A 602 -14.05 1.99 -17.06
CA HIS A 602 -14.71 1.64 -18.30
C HIS A 602 -15.99 2.46 -18.44
N GLU A 603 -15.96 3.43 -19.34
CA GLU A 603 -17.12 4.27 -19.67
C GLU A 603 -17.86 3.69 -20.87
N VAL A 604 -19.16 3.44 -20.68
CA VAL A 604 -20.04 2.95 -21.73
C VAL A 604 -20.93 4.10 -22.21
N ALA A 605 -20.94 4.36 -23.52
CA ALA A 605 -21.62 5.51 -24.12
C ALA A 605 -23.16 5.45 -24.06
N GLU A 606 -23.76 4.25 -23.92
CA GLU A 606 -25.21 4.02 -23.84
C GLU A 606 -25.48 2.79 -22.94
N PRO A 607 -26.59 2.73 -22.18
CA PRO A 607 -26.95 1.53 -21.44
C PRO A 607 -27.11 0.36 -22.43
N ALA A 608 -26.28 -0.67 -22.27
CA ALA A 608 -26.29 -1.83 -23.15
C ALA A 608 -27.71 -2.42 -23.23
N ALA A 609 -28.21 -2.63 -24.45
CA ALA A 609 -29.42 -3.40 -24.67
C ALA A 609 -29.29 -4.76 -23.98
N ALA A 610 -30.37 -5.23 -23.35
CA ALA A 610 -30.42 -6.50 -22.63
C ALA A 610 -30.13 -7.69 -23.58
N GLY A 611 -28.86 -7.96 -23.81
CA GLY A 611 -28.33 -9.05 -24.64
C GLY A 611 -26.88 -9.27 -24.22
N GLY A 612 -26.60 -10.42 -23.59
CA GLY A 612 -25.37 -10.73 -22.86
C GLY A 612 -24.08 -10.85 -23.70
N GLY A 613 -23.76 -9.84 -24.50
CA GLY A 613 -22.47 -9.69 -25.17
C GLY A 613 -21.52 -8.78 -24.39
N VAL A 614 -20.22 -8.88 -24.70
CA VAL A 614 -19.18 -7.99 -24.15
C VAL A 614 -19.47 -6.55 -24.56
N VAL A 615 -19.73 -5.69 -23.57
CA VAL A 615 -19.93 -4.26 -23.80
C VAL A 615 -18.58 -3.60 -24.02
N ARG A 616 -18.40 -2.96 -25.17
CA ARG A 616 -17.23 -2.14 -25.46
C ARG A 616 -17.54 -0.67 -25.21
N GLY A 617 -16.53 0.07 -24.80
CA GLY A 617 -16.58 1.47 -24.42
C GLY A 617 -15.18 1.99 -24.17
N MET A 618 -15.07 3.28 -23.85
CA MET A 618 -13.79 3.93 -23.61
C MET A 618 -13.19 3.42 -22.30
N LEU A 619 -11.91 3.09 -22.32
CA LEU A 619 -11.13 2.80 -21.12
C LEU A 619 -10.30 4.04 -20.78
N THR A 620 -10.46 4.58 -19.58
CA THR A 620 -9.59 5.62 -19.04
C THR A 620 -8.68 4.98 -18.00
N ALA A 621 -7.43 4.75 -18.40
CA ALA A 621 -6.41 4.19 -17.52
C ALA A 621 -5.60 5.31 -16.88
N VAL A 622 -5.34 5.18 -15.59
CA VAL A 622 -4.67 6.15 -14.74
C VAL A 622 -3.59 5.46 -13.92
N SER A 623 -2.41 6.08 -13.88
CA SER A 623 -1.35 5.69 -12.96
C SER A 623 -1.03 6.81 -11.98
N ASP A 624 -1.01 6.48 -10.69
CA ASP A 624 -0.84 7.48 -9.63
C ASP A 624 0.54 8.18 -9.71
N PRO A 625 0.57 9.52 -9.84
CA PRO A 625 1.79 10.29 -10.04
C PRO A 625 2.76 10.21 -8.87
N ARG A 626 2.33 9.80 -7.67
CA ARG A 626 3.21 9.68 -6.48
C ARG A 626 4.36 8.70 -6.67
N LYS A 627 4.22 7.74 -7.60
CA LYS A 627 5.27 6.78 -7.97
C LYS A 627 5.86 7.05 -9.37
N ASP A 628 5.48 8.15 -10.01
CA ASP A 628 5.83 8.47 -11.41
C ASP A 628 5.36 7.39 -12.42
N GLY A 629 4.31 6.66 -12.04
CA GLY A 629 3.67 5.67 -12.92
C GLY A 629 2.97 6.37 -14.07
N ARG A 630 2.97 5.75 -15.25
CA ARG A 630 2.20 6.23 -16.41
C ARG A 630 1.46 5.06 -17.03
N PRO A 631 0.17 5.21 -17.38
CA PRO A 631 -0.57 4.15 -18.03
C PRO A 631 -0.22 4.08 -19.53
N ALA A 632 -0.55 2.96 -20.17
CA ALA A 632 -0.37 2.76 -21.60
C ALA A 632 -1.65 2.19 -22.23
N GLY A 633 -2.08 2.80 -23.33
CA GLY A 633 -3.23 2.40 -24.15
C GLY A 633 -2.82 1.73 -25.47
N LEU A 634 -3.83 1.38 -26.28
CA LEU A 634 -3.71 0.69 -27.57
C LEU A 634 -4.18 1.57 -28.72
#